data_AF-A0A6N9PVW6-F1
#
_entry.id   AF-A0A6N9PVW6-F1
#
_cell.length_a   1.000
_cell.length_b   1.000
_cell.length_c   1.000
_cell.angle_alpha   90.00
_cell.angle_beta   90.00
_cell.angle_gamma   90.00
#
_symmetry.space_group_name_H-M   'P 1'
#
loop_
_entity.id
_entity.type
_entity.pdbx_description
1 polymer ?
#
loop_
_entity_poly.entity_id
_entity_poly.type
_entity_poly.pdbx_seq_one_letter_code
_entity_poly.pdbx_strand_id
1 'polypeptide(L)'
;MEEDGFQYEGAAVYDLQEKKWLRVFGHFPDEKAQEQVKTTPSAKAVPEQAPPTAEEKAPAPQEQESAPAPSLSIDPSRPYIFCEWSESEVFQDKTSYSLAEFDRLMKETDSHYVKKQAEGIEKYGSWQAVYAADDPEYGPYLGYDKVKFTLRMPDGSSYTERQDIGDGDGGVIDFLSQYEKYRDIVPILREAVRQERETPAAPPSPEEKGPVRDPDGWLVSAEDPAVQNHFPAPVQATGSGGQEKPAPAPNFRITDENLGVGGPKAHYKMNVEAIRLLRQLQTENRQATPAEQNTLSKYVGWGGLADAFDESKPAWASEYKELKGLLPPEEYESARASTLNSHYTTPVVIRAMYQTLENMGFRGGRILEPSMGTGNFFGCLPESMAKSRLYGVELDSITGQIARQLYPQADIKIAGFETTSRHDFYDLAIGNVPFGQYQVHDPAYNRLGFSIHNYFFAKALGQVRPGGIVAFLTSRYTLDSRDTKVREYLAQHADLLGAVRLPNNTFKDNAGTEVVSDILFLQKQESPPEQEPAWVQTGESALGFRVNRYFLDNPHMVLGVETAKSTQYAGQGYTVAPAPGADLAGQLAQAVTHIHGTYQEAGPRQEEEKPVSPEDVKPYSFAVIDGEVYYREGESLEKPKLRGDAGERVKAMVSLRDCTRRLLRLQMEDAPEGEIQQAQGELSRLHHSFLERFGLINDRKNARAFDRDSSYYLLCSLEDVGKNGELKRRADIFTKRTIQPHRPVTHTETAAEALAVSLGERAKVDLPFMARLTGKAEEEIYQELKGDIFLNPLFGQGPGEEKYLSADEYLSGNVREKWQAAKEAAKGDPAFQVNAEALERVQPRPLTAAEIDAHLGAVWIEPAYINQFMAESFGLSPAAATRTHAFYSAATGDILQTLPRSGA
;
A
#
# COMPACT_ATOMS: atom_id res chain seq x y z
N MET A 1 11.72 -20.05 -10.70
CA MET A 1 11.06 -18.73 -10.65
C MET A 1 11.20 -18.22 -9.24
N GLU A 2 11.81 -17.06 -9.06
CA GLU A 2 11.71 -16.27 -7.82
C GLU A 2 10.70 -15.12 -8.02
N GLU A 3 10.31 -14.48 -6.93
CA GLU A 3 9.12 -13.61 -6.80
C GLU A 3 9.20 -12.24 -7.50
N ASP A 4 10.26 -11.90 -8.24
CA ASP A 4 10.46 -10.56 -8.83
C ASP A 4 10.17 -10.46 -10.34
N GLY A 5 9.82 -11.55 -11.02
CA GLY A 5 9.24 -11.50 -12.36
C GLY A 5 10.16 -11.05 -13.50
N PHE A 6 11.50 -11.15 -13.37
CA PHE A 6 12.41 -10.91 -14.50
C PHE A 6 12.54 -12.13 -15.43
N GLN A 7 12.35 -11.92 -16.74
CA GLN A 7 12.81 -12.83 -17.80
C GLN A 7 14.30 -12.55 -18.08
N TYR A 8 15.14 -13.60 -18.07
CA TYR A 8 16.53 -13.49 -18.51
C TYR A 8 16.66 -14.00 -19.95
N GLU A 9 17.19 -13.18 -20.84
CA GLU A 9 17.65 -13.62 -22.17
C GLU A 9 19.03 -14.28 -22.07
N GLY A 10 19.15 -15.35 -21.26
CA GLY A 10 20.42 -16.05 -21.09
C GLY A 10 20.30 -17.46 -20.52
N ALA A 11 21.27 -18.31 -20.83
CA ALA A 11 21.35 -19.70 -20.39
C ALA A 11 22.78 -20.06 -19.99
N ALA A 12 22.96 -21.01 -19.08
CA ALA A 12 24.28 -21.52 -18.71
C ALA A 12 24.31 -23.04 -18.69
N VAL A 13 25.44 -23.62 -19.07
CA VAL A 13 25.70 -25.07 -19.07
C VAL A 13 26.46 -25.40 -17.80
N TYR A 14 25.87 -26.26 -16.96
CA TYR A 14 26.46 -26.70 -15.69
C TYR A 14 26.80 -28.18 -15.73
N ASP A 15 28.02 -28.53 -15.33
CA ASP A 15 28.42 -29.92 -15.12
C ASP A 15 28.07 -30.35 -13.69
N LEU A 16 27.13 -31.29 -13.56
CA LEU A 16 26.65 -31.80 -12.28
C LEU A 16 27.65 -32.72 -11.56
N GLN A 17 28.53 -33.41 -12.28
CA GLN A 17 29.54 -34.30 -11.66
C GLN A 17 30.68 -33.47 -11.08
N GLU A 18 31.10 -32.50 -11.85
CA GLU A 18 32.27 -31.69 -11.57
C GLU A 18 31.94 -30.42 -10.76
N LYS A 19 30.64 -30.10 -10.61
CA LYS A 19 30.09 -28.95 -9.90
C LYS A 19 30.65 -27.60 -10.38
N LYS A 20 30.75 -27.42 -11.69
CA LYS A 20 31.27 -26.20 -12.32
C LYS A 20 30.49 -25.80 -13.56
N TRP A 21 30.40 -24.49 -13.78
CA TRP A 21 29.79 -23.88 -14.97
C TRP A 21 30.75 -23.97 -16.15
N LEU A 22 30.29 -24.54 -17.25
CA LEU A 22 31.09 -24.76 -18.44
C LEU A 22 30.94 -23.65 -19.48
N ARG A 23 29.74 -23.05 -19.57
CA ARG A 23 29.46 -22.00 -20.57
C ARG A 23 28.27 -21.14 -20.18
N VAL A 24 28.26 -19.88 -20.61
CA VAL A 24 27.11 -18.95 -20.50
C VAL A 24 26.78 -18.41 -21.90
N PHE A 25 25.49 -18.24 -22.18
CA PHE A 25 24.91 -17.65 -23.39
C PHE A 25 23.98 -16.51 -22.97
N GLY A 26 24.01 -15.38 -23.68
CA GLY A 26 23.13 -14.24 -23.37
C GLY A 26 23.35 -13.62 -21.98
N HIS A 27 22.36 -12.87 -21.50
CA HIS A 27 22.41 -12.18 -20.20
C HIS A 27 21.98 -13.11 -19.06
N PHE A 28 22.92 -13.92 -18.57
CA PHE A 28 22.74 -14.79 -17.40
C PHE A 28 23.34 -14.12 -16.14
N PRO A 29 22.52 -13.75 -15.14
CA PRO A 29 22.89 -12.85 -14.02
C PRO A 29 23.55 -13.57 -12.83
N ASP A 30 24.28 -14.66 -13.08
CA ASP A 30 25.04 -15.36 -12.04
C ASP A 30 26.53 -15.03 -12.21
N GLU A 31 27.05 -14.14 -11.36
CA GLU A 31 28.45 -13.70 -11.39
C GLU A 31 29.44 -14.86 -11.24
N LYS A 32 29.07 -15.92 -10.50
CA LYS A 32 29.89 -17.10 -10.27
C LYS A 32 29.95 -17.99 -11.52
N ALA A 33 28.84 -18.08 -12.27
CA ALA A 33 28.83 -18.72 -13.59
C ALA A 33 29.69 -17.95 -14.60
N GLN A 34 29.58 -16.62 -14.62
CA GLN A 34 30.39 -15.75 -15.49
C GLN A 34 31.89 -15.84 -15.17
N GLU A 35 32.26 -15.96 -13.89
CA GLU A 35 33.65 -16.04 -13.44
C GLU A 35 34.28 -17.41 -13.72
N GLN A 36 33.55 -18.51 -13.49
CA GLN A 36 34.05 -19.87 -13.77
C GLN A 36 34.29 -20.10 -15.26
N VAL A 37 33.41 -19.60 -16.14
CA VAL A 37 33.53 -19.78 -17.59
C VAL A 37 34.70 -18.97 -18.17
N LYS A 38 35.04 -17.80 -17.61
CA LYS A 38 36.19 -16.99 -18.02
C LYS A 38 37.55 -17.69 -17.84
N THR A 39 37.63 -18.71 -16.99
CA THR A 39 38.90 -19.42 -16.67
C THR A 39 39.15 -20.68 -17.51
N THR A 40 38.24 -21.03 -18.42
CA THR A 40 38.35 -22.25 -19.25
C THR A 40 39.03 -21.93 -20.60
N PRO A 41 40.12 -22.61 -21.02
CA PRO A 41 40.83 -22.27 -22.25
C PRO A 41 40.00 -22.61 -23.50
N SER A 42 39.74 -21.61 -24.35
CA SER A 42 39.04 -21.78 -25.63
C SER A 42 39.93 -22.45 -26.69
N ALA A 43 39.42 -23.51 -27.33
CA ALA A 43 40.09 -24.19 -28.43
C ALA A 43 39.69 -23.60 -29.78
N LYS A 44 40.71 -23.05 -30.47
CA LYS A 44 40.83 -22.73 -31.92
C LYS A 44 40.00 -21.57 -32.48
N ALA A 45 40.71 -20.48 -32.77
CA ALA A 45 40.37 -19.43 -33.72
C ALA A 45 41.48 -19.31 -34.78
N VAL A 46 41.14 -19.05 -36.06
CA VAL A 46 42.02 -18.53 -37.15
C VAL A 46 41.11 -17.93 -38.24
N PRO A 47 41.42 -16.81 -38.96
CA PRO A 47 41.91 -15.50 -38.47
C PRO A 47 41.29 -14.26 -39.21
N GLU A 48 41.29 -13.12 -38.51
CA GLU A 48 41.78 -11.77 -38.90
C GLU A 48 41.30 -11.06 -40.20
N GLN A 49 40.80 -9.82 -40.03
CA GLN A 49 41.40 -8.63 -40.66
C GLN A 49 41.15 -7.35 -39.84
N ALA A 50 42.22 -6.55 -39.71
CA ALA A 50 42.37 -5.35 -38.88
C ALA A 50 42.24 -4.05 -39.74
N PRO A 51 42.16 -2.86 -39.11
CA PRO A 51 41.41 -1.68 -39.58
C PRO A 51 42.29 -0.66 -40.32
N PRO A 52 41.72 0.47 -40.79
CA PRO A 52 42.47 1.70 -40.96
C PRO A 52 42.16 2.75 -39.88
N THR A 53 43.19 3.52 -39.59
CA THR A 53 43.37 4.56 -38.59
C THR A 53 43.01 5.97 -39.08
N ALA A 54 42.52 6.78 -38.13
CA ALA A 54 42.81 8.20 -37.84
C ALA A 54 42.65 9.28 -38.92
N GLU A 55 41.77 10.26 -38.61
CA GLU A 55 41.80 11.70 -38.93
C GLU A 55 40.52 12.28 -38.27
N GLU A 56 40.32 13.51 -37.81
CA GLU A 56 41.11 14.69 -37.47
C GLU A 56 40.11 15.58 -36.66
N LYS A 57 40.53 16.29 -35.61
CA LYS A 57 39.66 17.17 -34.80
C LYS A 57 39.77 18.62 -35.25
N ALA A 58 38.64 19.25 -35.62
CA ALA A 58 38.27 20.67 -35.39
C ALA A 58 36.94 21.01 -36.12
N PRO A 59 36.25 22.13 -35.80
CA PRO A 59 35.83 22.67 -34.51
C PRO A 59 34.27 22.72 -34.39
N ALA A 60 33.77 23.08 -33.21
CA ALA A 60 32.34 23.17 -32.89
C ALA A 60 31.56 24.17 -33.78
N PRO A 61 30.35 23.82 -34.26
CA PRO A 61 29.36 24.79 -34.70
C PRO A 61 28.60 25.37 -33.50
N GLN A 62 28.22 26.63 -33.67
CA GLN A 62 27.63 27.53 -32.69
C GLN A 62 26.29 27.01 -32.14
N GLU A 63 26.06 27.26 -30.85
CA GLU A 63 24.77 27.09 -30.18
C GLU A 63 23.68 27.82 -30.99
N GLN A 64 22.76 27.04 -31.57
CA GLN A 64 21.46 27.55 -31.98
C GLN A 64 20.70 27.92 -30.70
N GLU A 65 20.26 29.17 -30.64
CA GLU A 65 19.41 29.73 -29.59
C GLU A 65 18.30 28.75 -29.20
N SER A 66 18.31 28.31 -27.94
CA SER A 66 17.22 27.53 -27.37
C SER A 66 15.93 28.35 -27.46
N ALA A 67 14.91 27.77 -28.11
CA ALA A 67 13.59 28.33 -28.23
C ALA A 67 13.04 28.81 -26.87
N PRO A 68 12.33 29.95 -26.82
CA PRO A 68 11.80 30.50 -25.57
C PRO A 68 10.74 29.56 -24.97
N ALA A 69 10.70 29.51 -23.64
CA ALA A 69 9.70 28.76 -22.88
C ALA A 69 8.27 29.18 -23.27
N PRO A 70 7.29 28.25 -23.39
CA PRO A 70 5.91 28.61 -23.65
C PRO A 70 5.34 29.37 -22.46
N SER A 71 5.15 30.66 -22.61
CA SER A 71 4.36 31.48 -21.69
C SER A 71 3.28 32.17 -22.50
N LEU A 72 2.11 31.55 -22.65
CA LEU A 72 0.93 32.21 -23.18
C LEU A 72 -0.31 31.79 -22.39
N SER A 73 -1.01 32.80 -21.86
CA SER A 73 -2.42 32.66 -21.51
C SER A 73 -3.17 32.19 -22.75
N ILE A 74 -3.71 30.97 -22.71
CA ILE A 74 -4.51 30.42 -23.82
C ILE A 74 -5.80 31.24 -23.92
N ASP A 75 -6.05 31.81 -25.10
CA ASP A 75 -7.30 32.49 -25.43
C ASP A 75 -8.34 31.44 -25.86
N PRO A 76 -9.37 31.15 -25.03
CA PRO A 76 -10.37 30.15 -25.37
C PRO A 76 -11.29 30.58 -26.52
N SER A 77 -11.20 31.82 -27.00
CA SER A 77 -11.93 32.29 -28.19
C SER A 77 -11.29 31.87 -29.51
N ARG A 78 -10.10 31.24 -29.47
CA ARG A 78 -9.37 30.70 -30.63
C ARG A 78 -9.14 29.19 -30.49
N PRO A 79 -8.97 28.44 -31.60
CA PRO A 79 -8.58 27.05 -31.52
C PRO A 79 -7.23 26.88 -30.82
N TYR A 80 -7.13 25.91 -29.93
CA TYR A 80 -5.89 25.58 -29.24
C TYR A 80 -5.74 24.08 -29.07
N ILE A 81 -4.52 23.61 -28.80
CA ILE A 81 -4.23 22.19 -28.63
C ILE A 81 -3.93 21.90 -27.17
N PHE A 82 -4.56 20.89 -26.61
CA PHE A 82 -4.18 20.29 -25.34
C PHE A 82 -3.39 19.00 -25.62
N CYS A 83 -2.12 18.97 -25.26
CA CYS A 83 -1.31 17.75 -25.32
C CYS A 83 -1.76 16.83 -24.19
N GLU A 84 -2.31 15.65 -24.52
CA GLU A 84 -2.72 14.65 -23.54
C GLU A 84 -1.48 13.97 -22.95
N TRP A 85 -0.58 13.53 -23.84
CA TRP A 85 0.74 12.99 -23.52
C TRP A 85 1.65 12.97 -24.76
N SER A 86 2.97 12.95 -24.55
CA SER A 86 3.96 12.76 -25.61
C SER A 86 5.12 11.85 -25.19
N GLU A 87 5.57 10.98 -26.11
CA GLU A 87 6.84 10.26 -26.00
C GLU A 87 8.06 11.18 -26.30
N SER A 88 7.84 12.36 -26.91
CA SER A 88 8.88 13.33 -27.25
C SER A 88 9.04 14.40 -26.19
N GLU A 89 10.30 14.70 -25.82
CA GLU A 89 10.63 15.75 -24.85
C GLU A 89 10.23 17.18 -25.30
N VAL A 90 9.86 17.36 -26.58
CA VAL A 90 9.43 18.66 -27.12
C VAL A 90 8.04 19.08 -26.62
N PHE A 91 7.16 18.11 -26.36
CA PHE A 91 5.81 18.37 -25.89
C PHE A 91 5.67 17.95 -24.42
N GLN A 92 5.03 18.81 -23.64
CA GLN A 92 4.80 18.59 -22.23
C GLN A 92 3.40 18.00 -22.03
N ASP A 93 3.34 16.86 -21.35
CA ASP A 93 2.09 16.23 -20.95
C ASP A 93 1.13 17.21 -20.26
N LYS A 94 -0.16 17.07 -20.57
CA LYS A 94 -1.27 17.85 -19.99
C LYS A 94 -1.08 19.36 -20.11
N THR A 95 -0.44 19.82 -21.19
CA THR A 95 -0.16 21.25 -21.44
C THR A 95 -0.95 21.73 -22.64
N SER A 96 -1.54 22.92 -22.50
CA SER A 96 -2.17 23.61 -23.62
C SER A 96 -1.16 24.46 -24.37
N TYR A 97 -1.20 24.38 -25.68
CA TYR A 97 -0.40 25.15 -26.61
C TYR A 97 -1.31 25.99 -27.50
N SER A 98 -0.83 27.16 -27.91
CA SER A 98 -1.45 27.83 -29.06
C SER A 98 -1.36 26.90 -30.28
N LEU A 99 -2.32 27.01 -31.18
CA LEU A 99 -2.31 26.16 -32.38
C LEU A 99 -1.05 26.42 -33.22
N ALA A 100 -0.60 27.68 -33.33
CA ALA A 100 0.60 28.01 -34.10
C ALA A 100 1.89 27.50 -33.45
N GLU A 101 1.96 27.49 -32.12
CA GLU A 101 3.12 26.99 -31.38
C GLU A 101 3.25 25.47 -31.52
N PHE A 102 2.15 24.74 -31.28
CA PHE A 102 2.14 23.28 -31.39
C PHE A 102 2.44 22.81 -32.82
N ASP A 103 1.82 23.44 -33.83
CA ASP A 103 2.07 23.12 -35.24
C ASP A 103 3.54 23.34 -35.65
N ARG A 104 4.16 24.43 -35.17
CA ARG A 104 5.58 24.71 -35.41
C ARG A 104 6.48 23.67 -34.74
N LEU A 105 6.25 23.39 -33.45
CA LEU A 105 7.06 22.43 -32.71
C LEU A 105 6.97 21.03 -33.32
N MET A 106 5.78 20.59 -33.76
CA MET A 106 5.60 19.29 -34.41
C MET A 106 6.42 19.22 -35.70
N LYS A 107 6.30 20.26 -36.52
CA LYS A 107 7.01 20.32 -37.81
C LYS A 107 8.52 20.33 -37.66
N GLU A 108 9.05 21.08 -36.69
CA GLU A 108 10.49 21.15 -36.42
C GLU A 108 11.04 19.83 -35.91
N THR A 109 10.32 19.17 -35.00
CA THR A 109 10.74 17.90 -34.38
C THR A 109 10.67 16.75 -35.37
N ASP A 110 9.58 16.64 -36.13
CA ASP A 110 9.40 15.64 -37.18
C ASP A 110 10.50 15.77 -38.25
N SER A 111 10.77 16.99 -38.73
CA SER A 111 11.85 17.25 -39.68
C SER A 111 13.22 16.87 -39.13
N HIS A 112 13.46 17.08 -37.84
CA HIS A 112 14.72 16.70 -37.20
C HIS A 112 14.88 15.18 -37.10
N TYR A 113 13.81 14.45 -36.74
CA TYR A 113 13.80 12.98 -36.73
C TYR A 113 14.12 12.44 -38.12
N VAL A 114 13.35 12.85 -39.14
CA VAL A 114 13.54 12.40 -40.54
C VAL A 114 14.97 12.67 -41.03
N LYS A 115 15.56 13.81 -40.65
CA LYS A 115 16.94 14.15 -40.99
C LYS A 115 17.95 13.22 -40.31
N LYS A 116 17.82 12.98 -39.00
CA LYS A 116 18.74 12.11 -38.25
C LYS A 116 18.68 10.67 -38.72
N GLN A 117 17.49 10.21 -39.08
CA GLN A 117 17.26 8.92 -39.71
C GLN A 117 18.02 8.79 -41.04
N ALA A 118 17.89 9.78 -41.92
CA ALA A 118 18.61 9.80 -43.20
C ALA A 118 20.15 9.83 -43.02
N GLU A 119 20.66 10.66 -42.10
CA GLU A 119 22.10 10.73 -41.77
C GLU A 119 22.63 9.38 -41.24
N GLY A 120 21.85 8.70 -40.39
CA GLY A 120 22.20 7.37 -39.87
C GLY A 120 22.29 6.32 -40.98
N ILE A 121 21.30 6.28 -41.88
CA ILE A 121 21.31 5.36 -43.02
C ILE A 121 22.48 5.67 -43.97
N GLU A 122 22.78 6.95 -44.22
CA GLU A 122 23.91 7.34 -45.06
C GLU A 122 25.24 6.86 -44.46
N LYS A 123 25.40 6.97 -43.13
CA LYS A 123 26.60 6.54 -42.41
C LYS A 123 26.77 5.01 -42.36
N TYR A 124 25.69 4.26 -42.14
CA TYR A 124 25.75 2.82 -41.88
C TYR A 124 25.23 1.93 -43.03
N GLY A 125 24.70 2.54 -44.09
CA GLY A 125 24.21 1.87 -45.31
C GLY A 125 22.80 1.32 -45.22
N SER A 126 22.29 0.97 -44.04
CA SER A 126 20.90 0.57 -43.82
C SER A 126 20.44 0.79 -42.38
N TRP A 127 19.12 0.85 -42.18
CA TRP A 127 18.49 0.97 -40.87
C TRP A 127 18.89 -0.14 -39.88
N GLN A 128 19.01 -1.40 -40.35
CA GLN A 128 19.43 -2.52 -39.50
C GLN A 128 20.87 -2.33 -39.00
N ALA A 129 21.74 -1.73 -39.82
CA ALA A 129 23.12 -1.49 -39.47
C ALA A 129 23.27 -0.35 -38.44
N VAL A 130 22.42 0.68 -38.52
CA VAL A 130 22.35 1.74 -37.48
C VAL A 130 21.93 1.15 -36.13
N TYR A 131 20.92 0.27 -36.13
CA TYR A 131 20.45 -0.41 -34.91
C TYR A 131 21.53 -1.32 -34.32
N ALA A 132 22.21 -2.10 -35.16
CA ALA A 132 23.30 -2.99 -34.72
C ALA A 132 24.54 -2.23 -34.19
N ALA A 133 24.74 -0.99 -34.64
CA ALA A 133 25.85 -0.16 -34.21
C ALA A 133 25.66 0.47 -32.82
N ASP A 134 24.42 0.52 -32.31
CA ASP A 134 24.05 1.17 -31.05
C ASP A 134 24.65 2.59 -30.94
N ASP A 135 24.61 3.34 -32.05
CA ASP A 135 25.21 4.67 -32.13
C ASP A 135 24.34 5.69 -31.38
N PRO A 136 24.81 6.30 -30.29
CA PRO A 136 24.01 7.21 -29.47
C PRO A 136 23.58 8.49 -30.22
N GLU A 137 24.20 8.81 -31.36
CA GLU A 137 23.81 9.97 -32.17
C GLU A 137 22.55 9.71 -33.02
N TYR A 138 22.33 8.47 -33.47
CA TYR A 138 21.25 8.12 -34.39
C TYR A 138 20.24 7.14 -33.79
N GLY A 139 20.67 6.34 -32.81
CA GLY A 139 19.89 5.33 -32.10
C GLY A 139 18.54 5.84 -31.56
N PRO A 140 18.47 7.01 -30.90
CA PRO A 140 17.21 7.56 -30.40
C PRO A 140 16.17 7.86 -31.50
N TYR A 141 16.61 8.02 -32.75
CA TYR A 141 15.75 8.38 -33.88
C TYR A 141 15.33 7.16 -34.73
N LEU A 142 15.68 5.93 -34.32
CA LEU A 142 15.44 4.68 -35.05
C LEU A 142 13.97 4.18 -35.09
N GLY A 143 13.03 5.04 -34.70
CA GLY A 143 11.60 4.77 -34.67
C GLY A 143 10.81 6.07 -34.71
N TYR A 144 9.67 6.09 -34.02
CA TYR A 144 8.79 7.25 -33.94
C TYR A 144 8.42 7.53 -32.49
N ASP A 145 8.42 8.80 -32.10
CA ASP A 145 7.82 9.24 -30.83
C ASP A 145 6.35 9.57 -31.08
N LYS A 146 5.44 9.12 -30.22
CA LYS A 146 4.01 9.40 -30.38
C LYS A 146 3.57 10.60 -29.55
N VAL A 147 2.71 11.43 -30.12
CA VAL A 147 2.06 12.55 -29.43
C VAL A 147 0.56 12.39 -29.52
N LYS A 148 -0.13 12.31 -28.37
CA LYS A 148 -1.59 12.38 -28.32
C LYS A 148 -2.02 13.78 -27.94
N PHE A 149 -2.93 14.36 -28.72
CA PHE A 149 -3.40 15.72 -28.50
C PHE A 149 -4.90 15.86 -28.77
N THR A 150 -5.51 16.84 -28.11
CA THR A 150 -6.91 17.23 -28.29
C THR A 150 -6.96 18.66 -28.80
N LEU A 151 -7.40 18.84 -30.04
CA LEU A 151 -7.75 20.14 -30.62
C LEU A 151 -9.09 20.61 -30.04
N ARG A 152 -9.10 21.81 -29.45
CA ARG A 152 -10.29 22.45 -28.88
C ARG A 152 -10.70 23.60 -29.79
N MET A 153 -11.96 23.61 -30.22
CA MET A 153 -12.53 24.68 -31.05
C MET A 153 -13.32 25.68 -30.21
N PRO A 154 -13.45 26.95 -30.65
CA PRO A 154 -14.20 27.98 -29.92
C PRO A 154 -15.70 27.70 -29.76
N ASP A 155 -16.29 26.88 -30.64
CA ASP A 155 -17.70 26.47 -30.58
C ASP A 155 -17.96 25.34 -29.57
N GLY A 156 -16.91 24.91 -28.85
CA GLY A 156 -16.97 23.83 -27.87
C GLY A 156 -16.72 22.44 -28.45
N SER A 157 -16.59 22.29 -29.77
CA SER A 157 -16.20 21.01 -30.37
C SER A 157 -14.74 20.67 -30.08
N SER A 158 -14.43 19.37 -30.04
CA SER A 158 -13.07 18.89 -29.80
C SER A 158 -12.75 17.65 -30.62
N TYR A 159 -11.49 17.56 -31.07
CA TYR A 159 -10.99 16.46 -31.89
C TYR A 159 -9.70 15.92 -31.26
N THR A 160 -9.71 14.66 -30.84
CA THR A 160 -8.54 13.99 -30.25
C THR A 160 -7.90 13.07 -31.26
N GLU A 161 -6.60 13.24 -31.48
CA GLU A 161 -5.82 12.43 -32.43
C GLU A 161 -4.46 12.05 -31.84
N ARG A 162 -3.77 11.15 -32.53
CA ARG A 162 -2.39 10.77 -32.25
C ARG A 162 -1.57 10.94 -33.52
N GLN A 163 -0.47 11.65 -33.44
CA GLN A 163 0.51 11.81 -34.52
C GLN A 163 1.84 11.18 -34.10
N ASP A 164 2.48 10.45 -35.01
CA ASP A 164 3.79 9.86 -34.80
C ASP A 164 4.84 10.86 -35.33
N ILE A 165 5.92 11.12 -34.58
CA ILE A 165 7.00 12.04 -34.93
C ILE A 165 8.09 11.26 -35.64
N GLY A 166 8.51 11.74 -36.80
CA GLY A 166 9.53 11.14 -37.65
C GLY A 166 8.98 10.39 -38.86
N ASP A 167 7.65 10.38 -39.05
CA ASP A 167 6.99 9.76 -40.20
C ASP A 167 6.98 10.68 -41.45
N GLY A 168 7.31 11.96 -41.26
CA GLY A 168 7.38 12.95 -42.33
C GLY A 168 6.05 13.66 -42.61
N ASP A 169 5.04 13.48 -41.75
CA ASP A 169 3.74 14.15 -41.88
C ASP A 169 3.78 15.63 -41.50
N GLY A 170 4.89 16.12 -40.92
CA GLY A 170 5.13 17.53 -40.63
C GLY A 170 4.32 18.07 -39.45
N GLY A 171 3.76 19.27 -39.61
CA GLY A 171 2.98 19.92 -38.55
C GLY A 171 1.62 19.27 -38.33
N VAL A 172 0.97 19.57 -37.20
CA VAL A 172 -0.35 19.02 -36.88
C VAL A 172 -1.41 19.36 -37.94
N ILE A 173 -1.32 20.53 -38.57
CA ILE A 173 -2.25 20.93 -39.64
C ILE A 173 -1.96 20.15 -40.93
N ASP A 174 -0.69 19.83 -41.21
CA ASP A 174 -0.29 19.02 -42.36
C ASP A 174 -0.84 17.59 -42.19
N PHE A 175 -0.64 16.98 -41.01
CA PHE A 175 -1.21 15.70 -40.60
C PHE A 175 -2.75 15.66 -40.71
N LEU A 176 -3.46 16.61 -40.08
CA LEU A 176 -4.93 16.65 -40.11
C LEU A 176 -5.47 16.83 -41.53
N SER A 177 -4.74 17.50 -42.43
CA SER A 177 -5.16 17.71 -43.82
C SER A 177 -5.21 16.44 -44.68
N GLN A 178 -4.59 15.35 -44.21
CA GLN A 178 -4.60 14.06 -44.88
C GLN A 178 -5.93 13.30 -44.70
N TYR A 179 -6.72 13.64 -43.68
CA TYR A 179 -7.96 12.93 -43.35
C TYR A 179 -9.20 13.70 -43.82
N GLU A 180 -10.07 13.00 -44.56
CA GLU A 180 -11.29 13.58 -45.11
C GLU A 180 -12.23 14.16 -44.03
N LYS A 181 -12.27 13.56 -42.83
CA LYS A 181 -13.06 14.03 -41.68
C LYS A 181 -12.71 15.44 -41.19
N TYR A 182 -11.52 15.97 -41.51
CA TYR A 182 -11.08 17.31 -41.09
C TYR A 182 -11.11 18.35 -42.21
N ARG A 183 -11.59 17.97 -43.40
CA ARG A 183 -11.60 18.83 -44.58
C ARG A 183 -12.25 20.20 -44.31
N ASP A 184 -13.29 20.23 -43.49
CA ASP A 184 -14.05 21.45 -43.19
C ASP A 184 -13.39 22.33 -42.13
N ILE A 185 -12.57 21.76 -41.23
CA ILE A 185 -11.91 22.50 -40.15
C ILE A 185 -10.50 22.95 -40.50
N VAL A 186 -9.78 22.24 -41.37
CA VAL A 186 -8.39 22.57 -41.75
C VAL A 186 -8.24 24.00 -42.29
N PRO A 187 -9.14 24.55 -43.15
CA PRO A 187 -9.08 25.96 -43.55
C PRO A 187 -9.19 26.93 -42.38
N ILE A 188 -10.00 26.61 -41.37
CA ILE A 188 -10.19 27.40 -40.15
C ILE A 188 -8.92 27.40 -39.30
N LEU A 189 -8.29 26.22 -39.15
CA LEU A 189 -7.02 26.07 -38.44
C LEU A 189 -5.88 26.85 -39.09
N ARG A 190 -5.77 26.80 -40.42
CA ARG A 190 -4.77 27.59 -41.17
C ARG A 190 -4.97 29.10 -40.99
N GLU A 191 -6.22 29.55 -41.01
CA GLU A 191 -6.55 30.95 -40.76
C GLU A 191 -6.24 31.37 -39.32
N ALA A 192 -6.54 30.53 -38.32
CA ALA A 192 -6.24 30.79 -36.92
C ALA A 192 -4.72 30.94 -36.68
N VAL A 193 -3.91 30.05 -37.25
CA VAL A 193 -2.43 30.16 -37.18
C VAL A 193 -1.93 31.44 -37.85
N ARG A 194 -2.53 31.85 -38.98
CA ARG A 194 -2.18 33.12 -39.63
C ARG A 194 -2.49 34.31 -38.72
N GLN A 195 -3.66 34.34 -38.09
CA GLN A 195 -4.07 35.41 -37.18
C GLN A 195 -3.23 35.47 -35.90
N GLU A 196 -2.81 34.32 -35.36
CA GLU A 196 -1.86 34.26 -34.24
C GLU A 196 -0.51 34.89 -34.60
N ARG A 197 -0.03 34.67 -35.84
CA ARG A 197 1.24 35.24 -36.33
C ARG A 197 1.16 36.73 -36.69
N GLU A 198 -0.03 37.25 -36.99
CA GLU A 198 -0.25 38.64 -37.41
C GLU A 198 -0.65 39.60 -36.26
N THR A 199 -0.94 39.10 -35.05
CA THR A 199 -1.31 39.93 -33.90
C THR A 199 -0.04 40.34 -33.11
N PRO A 200 0.37 41.63 -33.05
CA PRO A 200 1.53 42.05 -32.27
C PRO A 200 1.21 42.03 -30.77
N ALA A 201 2.17 41.60 -29.93
CA ALA A 201 2.06 41.73 -28.48
C ALA A 201 1.81 43.19 -28.07
N ALA A 202 0.79 43.43 -27.23
CA ALA A 202 0.39 44.76 -26.81
C ALA A 202 1.49 45.47 -25.99
N PRO A 203 1.67 46.80 -26.14
CA PRO A 203 2.64 47.56 -25.36
C PRO A 203 2.19 47.71 -23.88
N PRO A 204 3.13 47.82 -22.93
CA PRO A 204 2.80 47.92 -21.51
C PRO A 204 2.18 49.28 -21.15
N SER A 205 1.11 49.24 -20.36
CA SER A 205 0.38 50.40 -19.82
C SER A 205 1.19 51.15 -18.73
N PRO A 206 0.97 52.45 -18.50
CA PRO A 206 1.89 53.33 -17.77
C PRO A 206 1.79 53.23 -16.24
N GLU A 207 2.93 53.47 -15.60
CA GLU A 207 3.23 53.47 -14.17
C GLU A 207 2.24 54.26 -13.28
N GLU A 208 1.66 53.57 -12.29
CA GLU A 208 1.39 54.17 -10.97
C GLU A 208 2.40 53.60 -9.96
N LYS A 209 3.16 54.52 -9.35
CA LYS A 209 4.29 54.24 -8.47
C LYS A 209 3.85 53.58 -7.16
N GLY A 210 3.96 52.26 -7.09
CA GLY A 210 4.06 51.46 -5.87
C GLY A 210 5.52 51.07 -5.58
N PRO A 211 5.89 50.74 -4.33
CA PRO A 211 7.29 50.65 -3.93
C PRO A 211 8.02 49.48 -4.61
N VAL A 212 9.27 49.76 -4.98
CA VAL A 212 10.21 48.87 -5.67
C VAL A 212 10.34 47.53 -4.92
N ARG A 213 10.21 46.42 -5.66
CA ARG A 213 10.46 45.03 -5.24
C ARG A 213 11.60 44.45 -6.08
N ASP A 214 12.50 43.68 -5.46
CA ASP A 214 13.61 42.99 -6.10
C ASP A 214 13.15 41.76 -6.94
N PRO A 215 14.02 41.16 -7.78
CA PRO A 215 13.64 40.19 -8.83
C PRO A 215 12.89 38.92 -8.38
N ASP A 216 12.83 38.63 -7.08
CA ASP A 216 12.13 37.47 -6.51
C ASP A 216 10.86 37.83 -5.71
N GLY A 217 10.35 39.06 -5.82
CA GLY A 217 8.99 39.39 -5.36
C GLY A 217 8.77 39.52 -3.84
N TRP A 218 9.83 39.64 -3.03
CA TRP A 218 9.69 39.95 -1.59
C TRP A 218 9.90 41.45 -1.29
N LEU A 219 9.08 41.98 -0.37
CA LEU A 219 9.23 43.30 0.24
C LEU A 219 10.38 43.27 1.26
N VAL A 220 11.41 44.10 1.06
CA VAL A 220 12.37 44.45 2.12
C VAL A 220 12.00 45.81 2.69
N SER A 221 11.84 45.90 4.01
CA SER A 221 12.04 47.16 4.74
C SER A 221 13.20 46.94 5.70
N ALA A 222 14.29 47.69 5.47
CA ALA A 222 15.39 47.92 6.41
C ALA A 222 15.03 49.20 7.22
N GLU A 223 15.50 49.49 8.44
CA GLU A 223 16.74 49.20 9.16
C GLU A 223 16.49 49.27 10.69
N ASP A 224 17.23 48.53 11.51
CA ASP A 224 18.18 49.08 12.52
C ASP A 224 18.92 47.93 13.26
N PRO A 225 20.07 48.17 13.94
CA PRO A 225 21.27 47.36 13.73
C PRO A 225 21.74 46.58 14.98
N ALA A 226 22.57 45.57 14.71
CA ALA A 226 23.57 44.98 15.60
C ALA A 226 23.14 44.41 16.95
N VAL A 227 23.04 43.07 17.06
CA VAL A 227 23.67 42.31 18.17
C VAL A 227 24.14 40.93 17.67
N GLN A 228 25.35 40.58 18.10
CA GLN A 228 26.11 39.36 17.85
C GLN A 228 25.44 38.07 18.37
N ASN A 229 25.82 36.95 17.74
CA ASN A 229 25.80 35.58 18.26
C ASN A 229 25.83 35.50 19.79
N HIS A 230 24.90 34.78 20.41
CA HIS A 230 25.08 33.87 21.56
C HIS A 230 23.80 33.02 21.72
N PHE A 231 23.93 31.71 21.72
CA PHE A 231 22.87 30.76 22.08
C PHE A 231 22.45 30.98 23.55
N PRO A 232 21.16 31.10 23.91
CA PRO A 232 20.80 31.13 25.32
C PRO A 232 20.64 29.71 25.87
N ALA A 233 21.46 29.40 26.87
CA ALA A 233 21.17 28.44 27.92
C ALA A 233 19.92 28.87 28.73
N PRO A 234 19.23 27.96 29.43
CA PRO A 234 17.99 28.27 30.14
C PRO A 234 18.29 29.11 31.38
N VAL A 235 17.78 30.34 31.45
CA VAL A 235 17.89 31.17 32.65
C VAL A 235 16.56 31.23 33.40
N GLN A 236 16.68 30.81 34.66
CA GLN A 236 15.73 30.84 35.74
C GLN A 236 14.98 32.17 35.85
N ALA A 237 13.65 32.10 35.94
CA ALA A 237 12.83 33.20 36.40
C ALA A 237 12.89 33.28 37.93
N THR A 238 13.53 34.30 38.49
CA THR A 238 13.45 34.62 39.92
C THR A 238 12.51 35.79 40.18
N GLY A 239 11.29 35.46 40.66
CA GLY A 239 10.42 36.21 41.57
C GLY A 239 9.55 37.31 40.92
N SER A 240 8.23 37.39 41.13
CA SER A 240 7.42 36.95 42.27
C SER A 240 5.97 36.63 41.84
N GLY A 241 5.49 35.45 42.26
CA GLY A 241 4.11 35.00 42.03
C GLY A 241 4.08 33.56 41.52
N GLY A 242 4.62 32.62 42.30
CA GLY A 242 4.60 31.21 41.95
C GLY A 242 3.17 30.69 41.85
N GLN A 243 2.66 30.58 40.63
CA GLN A 243 1.78 29.48 40.29
C GLN A 243 2.66 28.42 39.63
N GLU A 244 2.98 27.38 40.39
CA GLU A 244 3.50 26.13 39.84
C GLU A 244 2.67 25.75 38.61
N LYS A 245 3.32 25.31 37.53
CA LYS A 245 2.62 24.50 36.52
C LYS A 245 1.88 23.41 37.31
N PRO A 246 0.55 23.28 37.20
CA PRO A 246 -0.17 22.26 37.95
C PRO A 246 0.49 20.91 37.64
N ALA A 247 0.79 20.13 38.68
CA ALA A 247 1.25 18.77 38.49
C ALA A 247 0.28 18.04 37.52
N PRO A 248 0.77 17.22 36.59
CA PRO A 248 -0.11 16.46 35.71
C PRO A 248 -1.10 15.69 36.57
N ALA A 249 -2.39 15.77 36.21
CA ALA A 249 -3.44 15.10 36.97
C ALA A 249 -3.07 13.62 37.18
N PRO A 250 -3.36 13.04 38.35
CA PRO A 250 -3.02 11.65 38.61
C PRO A 250 -3.84 10.73 37.70
N ASN A 251 -3.23 9.61 37.31
CA ASN A 251 -3.95 8.48 36.72
C ASN A 251 -5.04 7.98 37.68
N PHE A 252 -6.21 7.68 37.14
CA PHE A 252 -7.33 7.14 37.89
C PHE A 252 -6.98 5.77 38.50
N ARG A 253 -7.55 5.47 39.68
CA ARG A 253 -7.37 4.19 40.37
C ARG A 253 -8.74 3.59 40.64
N ILE A 254 -8.95 2.35 40.19
CA ILE A 254 -10.17 1.60 40.46
C ILE A 254 -10.07 1.01 41.86
N THR A 255 -10.91 1.51 42.76
CA THR A 255 -11.05 1.02 44.14
C THR A 255 -12.38 0.31 44.39
N ASP A 256 -13.33 0.41 43.46
CA ASP A 256 -14.63 -0.26 43.54
C ASP A 256 -14.58 -1.62 42.81
N GLU A 257 -14.76 -2.70 43.55
CA GLU A 257 -14.78 -4.06 43.01
C GLU A 257 -16.08 -4.37 42.22
N ASN A 258 -17.12 -3.54 42.38
CA ASN A 258 -18.39 -3.66 41.67
C ASN A 258 -18.54 -2.60 40.57
N LEU A 259 -17.43 -2.08 40.06
CA LEU A 259 -17.43 -1.07 39.02
C LEU A 259 -18.24 -1.55 37.80
N GLY A 260 -19.27 -0.78 37.43
CA GLY A 260 -20.12 -1.09 36.29
C GLY A 260 -21.19 -2.16 36.53
N VAL A 261 -21.43 -2.61 37.76
CA VAL A 261 -22.53 -3.53 38.06
C VAL A 261 -23.88 -2.80 37.96
N GLY A 262 -24.82 -3.37 37.22
CA GLY A 262 -26.13 -2.76 37.02
C GLY A 262 -27.00 -3.52 36.02
N GLY A 263 -28.29 -3.15 35.96
CA GLY A 263 -29.18 -3.61 34.90
C GLY A 263 -29.06 -2.74 33.63
N PRO A 264 -29.67 -3.15 32.49
CA PRO A 264 -29.51 -2.47 31.21
C PRO A 264 -29.77 -0.96 31.22
N LYS A 265 -30.81 -0.50 31.94
CA LYS A 265 -31.13 0.93 32.06
C LYS A 265 -30.11 1.71 32.90
N ALA A 266 -29.51 1.07 33.90
CA ALA A 266 -28.47 1.69 34.72
C ALA A 266 -27.18 1.85 33.89
N HIS A 267 -26.80 0.81 33.13
CA HIS A 267 -25.66 0.85 32.20
C HIS A 267 -25.82 1.93 31.14
N TYR A 268 -27.00 2.00 30.50
CA TYR A 268 -27.30 3.07 29.55
C TYR A 268 -27.09 4.46 30.16
N LYS A 269 -27.61 4.68 31.37
CA LYS A 269 -27.47 5.96 32.08
C LYS A 269 -26.00 6.29 32.37
N MET A 270 -25.22 5.33 32.86
CA MET A 270 -23.78 5.50 33.12
C MET A 270 -23.02 5.89 31.85
N ASN A 271 -23.30 5.23 30.72
CA ASN A 271 -22.67 5.54 29.43
C ASN A 271 -22.99 6.95 28.96
N VAL A 272 -24.27 7.34 29.00
CA VAL A 272 -24.73 8.67 28.57
C VAL A 272 -24.16 9.78 29.46
N GLU A 273 -24.10 9.56 30.78
CA GLU A 273 -23.48 10.51 31.72
C GLU A 273 -21.99 10.69 31.42
N ALA A 274 -21.25 9.60 31.17
CA ALA A 274 -19.84 9.67 30.80
C ALA A 274 -19.61 10.39 29.46
N ILE A 275 -20.44 10.12 28.43
CA ILE A 275 -20.33 10.78 27.11
C ILE A 275 -20.61 12.28 27.22
N ARG A 276 -21.65 12.67 27.98
CA ARG A 276 -21.97 14.09 28.21
C ARG A 276 -20.82 14.80 28.90
N LEU A 277 -20.27 14.19 29.94
CA LEU A 277 -19.14 14.74 30.67
C LEU A 277 -17.89 14.84 29.79
N LEU A 278 -17.58 13.81 29.00
CA LEU A 278 -16.46 13.85 28.06
C LEU A 278 -16.56 15.06 27.12
N ARG A 279 -17.73 15.30 26.54
CA ARG A 279 -17.94 16.43 25.63
C ARG A 279 -17.86 17.78 26.30
N GLN A 280 -18.35 17.86 27.54
CA GLN A 280 -18.17 19.05 28.35
C GLN A 280 -16.67 19.34 28.55
N LEU A 281 -15.88 18.34 28.94
CA LEU A 281 -14.43 18.46 29.13
C LEU A 281 -13.69 18.87 27.85
N GLN A 282 -14.12 18.37 26.70
CA GLN A 282 -13.57 18.74 25.39
C GLN A 282 -13.89 20.18 25.01
N THR A 283 -15.14 20.60 25.21
CA THR A 283 -15.57 21.98 24.96
C THR A 283 -14.82 22.96 25.87
N GLU A 284 -14.58 22.56 27.12
CA GLU A 284 -13.84 23.33 28.11
C GLU A 284 -12.30 23.21 27.96
N ASN A 285 -11.83 22.36 27.05
CA ASN A 285 -10.42 22.05 26.81
C ASN A 285 -9.60 21.80 28.10
N ARG A 286 -10.12 20.95 28.99
CA ARG A 286 -9.48 20.63 30.27
C ARG A 286 -9.51 19.15 30.61
N GLN A 287 -8.66 18.77 31.56
CA GLN A 287 -8.64 17.44 32.14
C GLN A 287 -9.78 17.23 33.16
N ALA A 288 -10.29 16.01 33.25
CA ALA A 288 -11.21 15.58 34.28
C ALA A 288 -10.61 15.74 35.70
N THR A 289 -11.41 16.27 36.63
CA THR A 289 -11.13 16.23 38.07
C THR A 289 -11.30 14.82 38.63
N PRO A 290 -10.80 14.50 39.84
CA PRO A 290 -11.00 13.17 40.44
C PRO A 290 -12.48 12.74 40.56
N ALA A 291 -13.39 13.67 40.83
CA ALA A 291 -14.83 13.38 40.89
C ALA A 291 -15.39 13.06 39.49
N GLU A 292 -14.92 13.76 38.46
CA GLU A 292 -15.31 13.53 37.07
C GLU A 292 -14.71 12.24 36.51
N GLN A 293 -13.47 11.89 36.88
CA GLN A 293 -12.87 10.60 36.56
C GLN A 293 -13.73 9.43 37.09
N ASN A 294 -14.30 9.54 38.30
CA ASN A 294 -15.22 8.54 38.84
C ASN A 294 -16.53 8.41 38.04
N THR A 295 -16.97 9.46 37.34
CA THR A 295 -18.13 9.40 36.45
C THR A 295 -17.74 8.74 35.13
N LEU A 296 -16.61 9.15 34.55
CA LEU A 296 -16.07 8.58 33.32
C LEU A 296 -15.76 7.09 33.44
N SER A 297 -15.23 6.65 34.59
CA SER A 297 -14.87 5.25 34.85
C SER A 297 -16.07 4.30 34.92
N LYS A 298 -17.30 4.81 35.02
CA LYS A 298 -18.52 4.01 35.04
C LYS A 298 -19.04 3.66 33.65
N TYR A 299 -18.39 4.15 32.59
CA TYR A 299 -18.73 3.74 31.23
C TYR A 299 -18.48 2.23 31.07
N VAL A 300 -19.51 1.49 30.68
CA VAL A 300 -19.51 0.01 30.54
C VAL A 300 -19.71 -0.45 29.10
N GLY A 301 -19.75 0.49 28.15
CA GLY A 301 -19.96 0.19 26.73
C GLY A 301 -21.37 -0.31 26.41
N TRP A 302 -21.60 -0.67 25.16
CA TRP A 302 -22.94 -0.93 24.64
C TRP A 302 -23.32 -2.42 24.63
N GLY A 303 -22.47 -3.29 25.17
CA GLY A 303 -22.70 -4.73 25.25
C GLY A 303 -24.03 -5.06 25.93
N GLY A 304 -24.90 -5.81 25.24
CA GLY A 304 -26.21 -6.17 25.79
C GLY A 304 -27.24 -5.01 25.85
N LEU A 305 -26.93 -3.85 25.25
CA LEU A 305 -27.83 -2.68 25.18
C LEU A 305 -28.41 -2.47 23.78
N ALA A 306 -28.54 -3.52 22.96
CA ALA A 306 -29.05 -3.43 21.59
C ALA A 306 -30.45 -2.78 21.52
N ASP A 307 -31.30 -3.01 22.52
CA ASP A 307 -32.64 -2.39 22.60
C ASP A 307 -32.59 -0.85 22.67
N ALA A 308 -31.49 -0.24 23.15
CA ALA A 308 -31.33 1.22 23.18
C ALA A 308 -31.14 1.83 21.78
N PHE A 309 -30.80 1.01 20.78
CA PHE A 309 -30.62 1.41 19.39
C PHE A 309 -31.83 1.04 18.50
N ASP A 310 -32.86 0.42 19.07
CA ASP A 310 -34.02 -0.12 18.35
C ASP A 310 -35.24 0.80 18.50
N GLU A 311 -35.56 1.55 17.43
CA GLU A 311 -36.72 2.43 17.37
C GLU A 311 -38.06 1.70 17.57
N SER A 312 -38.10 0.40 17.27
CA SER A 312 -39.32 -0.40 17.35
C SER A 312 -39.67 -0.84 18.76
N LYS A 313 -38.79 -0.62 19.77
CA LYS A 313 -38.97 -1.04 21.16
C LYS A 313 -39.59 0.09 22.00
N PRO A 314 -40.91 0.02 22.34
CA PRO A 314 -41.57 1.13 23.05
C PRO A 314 -40.97 1.39 24.44
N ALA A 315 -40.45 0.34 25.10
CA ALA A 315 -39.80 0.44 26.41
C ALA A 315 -38.45 1.20 26.39
N TRP A 316 -37.89 1.48 25.20
CA TRP A 316 -36.61 2.17 24.99
C TRP A 316 -36.73 3.41 24.11
N ALA A 317 -37.94 3.85 23.76
CA ALA A 317 -38.16 4.94 22.82
C ALA A 317 -37.55 6.29 23.29
N SER A 318 -37.49 6.55 24.60
CA SER A 318 -36.84 7.74 25.16
C SER A 318 -35.33 7.69 25.00
N GLU A 319 -34.72 6.56 25.34
CA GLU A 319 -33.29 6.32 25.26
C GLU A 319 -32.79 6.32 23.82
N TYR A 320 -33.53 5.69 22.90
CA TYR A 320 -33.23 5.74 21.47
C TYR A 320 -33.13 7.18 20.95
N LYS A 321 -34.13 8.02 21.26
CA LYS A 321 -34.15 9.43 20.83
C LYS A 321 -33.02 10.24 21.44
N GLU A 322 -32.76 10.05 22.74
CA GLU A 322 -31.67 10.72 23.44
C GLU A 322 -30.31 10.32 22.84
N LEU A 323 -30.06 9.03 22.63
CA LEU A 323 -28.81 8.52 22.10
C LEU A 323 -28.57 8.96 20.66
N LYS A 324 -29.60 8.91 19.81
CA LYS A 324 -29.54 9.36 18.40
C LYS A 324 -29.26 10.85 18.28
N GLY A 325 -29.75 11.66 19.23
CA GLY A 325 -29.45 13.09 19.30
C GLY A 325 -28.11 13.41 19.96
N LEU A 326 -27.61 12.54 20.84
CA LEU A 326 -26.34 12.72 21.52
C LEU A 326 -25.17 12.42 20.58
N LEU A 327 -25.14 11.31 19.85
CA LEU A 327 -23.97 10.89 19.08
C LEU A 327 -23.97 11.41 17.62
N PRO A 328 -22.85 11.93 17.09
CA PRO A 328 -22.60 12.05 15.65
C PRO A 328 -22.89 10.72 14.93
N PRO A 329 -23.22 10.76 13.63
CA PRO A 329 -23.54 9.56 12.86
C PRO A 329 -22.48 8.45 12.96
N GLU A 330 -21.20 8.79 12.86
CA GLU A 330 -20.08 7.83 12.94
C GLU A 330 -19.95 7.19 14.33
N GLU A 331 -19.97 8.00 15.39
CA GLU A 331 -19.95 7.53 16.77
C GLU A 331 -21.19 6.67 17.09
N TYR A 332 -22.35 7.03 16.54
CA TYR A 332 -23.59 6.27 16.71
C TYR A 332 -23.51 4.89 16.06
N GLU A 333 -23.01 4.79 14.82
CA GLU A 333 -22.86 3.50 14.16
C GLU A 333 -21.75 2.65 14.82
N SER A 334 -20.64 3.24 15.27
CA SER A 334 -19.62 2.54 16.09
C SER A 334 -20.23 1.98 17.37
N ALA A 335 -20.92 2.83 18.13
CA ALA A 335 -21.62 2.45 19.36
C ALA A 335 -22.62 1.30 19.13
N ARG A 336 -23.40 1.39 18.05
CA ARG A 336 -24.38 0.36 17.66
C ARG A 336 -23.71 -0.96 17.29
N ALA A 337 -22.65 -0.93 16.47
CA ALA A 337 -21.89 -2.10 16.08
C ALA A 337 -21.25 -2.80 17.29
N SER A 338 -20.88 -2.01 18.31
CA SER A 338 -20.22 -2.50 19.52
C SER A 338 -21.15 -3.21 20.53
N THR A 339 -22.47 -3.24 20.26
CA THR A 339 -23.47 -3.88 21.14
C THR A 339 -23.29 -5.38 21.31
N LEU A 340 -22.57 -6.03 20.39
CA LEU A 340 -22.31 -7.46 20.39
C LEU A 340 -21.00 -7.85 21.09
N ASN A 341 -20.08 -6.92 21.32
CA ASN A 341 -18.69 -7.23 21.71
C ASN A 341 -18.04 -6.27 22.72
N SER A 342 -18.69 -5.18 23.16
CA SER A 342 -18.17 -4.30 24.21
C SER A 342 -18.36 -4.90 25.59
N HIS A 343 -17.33 -5.52 26.14
CA HIS A 343 -17.34 -6.09 27.49
C HIS A 343 -16.10 -5.66 28.28
N TYR A 344 -16.32 -5.23 29.53
CA TYR A 344 -15.25 -4.77 30.41
C TYR A 344 -14.82 -5.86 31.38
N THR A 345 -13.51 -6.02 31.55
CA THR A 345 -12.96 -6.99 32.50
C THR A 345 -13.19 -6.52 33.92
N THR A 346 -13.67 -7.42 34.77
CA THR A 346 -13.93 -7.15 36.20
C THR A 346 -12.62 -6.97 36.99
N PRO A 347 -12.55 -6.04 37.96
CA PRO A 347 -11.34 -5.79 38.76
C PRO A 347 -10.74 -7.04 39.41
N VAL A 348 -11.58 -7.98 39.90
CA VAL A 348 -11.11 -9.22 40.54
C VAL A 348 -10.23 -10.07 39.61
N VAL A 349 -10.57 -10.14 38.32
CA VAL A 349 -9.78 -10.88 37.32
C VAL A 349 -8.49 -10.13 37.02
N ILE A 350 -8.55 -8.82 36.84
CA ILE A 350 -7.38 -7.98 36.52
C ILE A 350 -6.35 -8.03 37.66
N ARG A 351 -6.80 -7.89 38.91
CA ARG A 351 -5.91 -7.96 40.09
C ARG A 351 -5.26 -9.33 40.21
N ALA A 352 -5.97 -10.42 39.93
CA ALA A 352 -5.36 -11.75 39.88
C ALA A 352 -4.27 -11.85 38.81
N MET A 353 -4.48 -11.25 37.63
CA MET A 353 -3.44 -11.21 36.58
C MET A 353 -2.20 -10.43 37.01
N TYR A 354 -2.36 -9.26 37.64
CA TYR A 354 -1.23 -8.53 38.20
C TYR A 354 -0.54 -9.27 39.35
N GLN A 355 -1.30 -9.95 40.22
CA GLN A 355 -0.73 -10.77 41.28
C GLN A 355 0.17 -11.88 40.71
N THR A 356 -0.23 -12.52 39.61
CA THR A 356 0.62 -13.49 38.90
C THR A 356 1.93 -12.85 38.46
N LEU A 357 1.87 -11.66 37.86
CA LEU A 357 3.05 -10.94 37.40
C LEU A 357 3.95 -10.50 38.56
N GLU A 358 3.38 -10.10 39.70
CA GLU A 358 4.13 -9.82 40.92
C GLU A 358 4.84 -11.07 41.44
N ASN A 359 4.18 -12.22 41.44
CA ASN A 359 4.77 -13.50 41.84
C ASN A 359 5.93 -13.92 40.93
N MET A 360 5.87 -13.57 39.64
CA MET A 360 6.95 -13.77 38.67
C MET A 360 8.12 -12.79 38.84
N GLY A 361 7.99 -11.76 39.68
CA GLY A 361 9.03 -10.77 39.92
C GLY A 361 8.90 -9.48 39.09
N PHE A 362 7.81 -9.29 38.32
CA PHE A 362 7.58 -8.03 37.62
C PHE A 362 7.28 -6.91 38.64
N ARG A 363 8.07 -5.83 38.60
CA ARG A 363 7.93 -4.66 39.49
C ARG A 363 7.85 -3.34 38.73
N GLY A 364 8.00 -3.38 37.40
CA GLY A 364 8.04 -2.19 36.58
C GLY A 364 8.58 -2.50 35.19
N GLY A 365 8.30 -1.62 34.25
CA GLY A 365 8.70 -1.76 32.85
C GLY A 365 7.77 -1.00 31.92
N ARG A 366 7.85 -1.30 30.63
CA ARG A 366 6.93 -0.77 29.62
C ARG A 366 5.75 -1.74 29.46
N ILE A 367 4.56 -1.29 29.82
CA ILE A 367 3.32 -2.09 29.78
C ILE A 367 2.46 -1.64 28.60
N LEU A 368 2.12 -2.58 27.72
CA LEU A 368 1.17 -2.41 26.63
C LEU A 368 -0.19 -3.00 26.99
N GLU A 369 -1.26 -2.22 26.81
CA GLU A 369 -2.64 -2.71 26.75
C GLU A 369 -3.19 -2.48 25.32
N PRO A 370 -3.26 -3.51 24.46
CA PRO A 370 -3.47 -3.33 23.01
C PRO A 370 -4.94 -3.14 22.58
N SER A 371 -5.88 -3.28 23.51
CA SER A 371 -7.33 -3.10 23.32
C SER A 371 -7.95 -2.64 24.64
N MET A 372 -7.58 -1.43 25.06
CA MET A 372 -7.75 -1.01 26.44
C MET A 372 -9.18 -0.62 26.86
N GLY A 373 -10.07 -0.35 25.90
CA GLY A 373 -11.37 0.27 26.19
C GLY A 373 -11.18 1.58 26.95
N THR A 374 -11.83 1.72 28.09
CA THR A 374 -11.62 2.86 29.01
C THR A 374 -10.40 2.69 29.92
N GLY A 375 -9.69 1.57 29.86
CA GLY A 375 -8.41 1.30 30.54
C GLY A 375 -8.51 0.66 31.93
N ASN A 376 -9.43 -0.28 32.17
CA ASN A 376 -9.58 -0.93 33.48
C ASN A 376 -8.29 -1.61 33.99
N PHE A 377 -7.44 -2.12 33.09
CA PHE A 377 -6.15 -2.69 33.48
C PHE A 377 -5.21 -1.63 34.05
N PHE A 378 -5.16 -0.42 33.48
CA PHE A 378 -4.40 0.68 34.07
C PHE A 378 -4.97 1.14 35.40
N GLY A 379 -6.30 1.20 35.52
CA GLY A 379 -6.98 1.55 36.76
C GLY A 379 -6.69 0.59 37.92
N CYS A 380 -6.42 -0.68 37.62
CA CYS A 380 -6.11 -1.72 38.62
C CYS A 380 -4.61 -1.99 38.82
N LEU A 381 -3.71 -1.26 38.14
CA LEU A 381 -2.27 -1.45 38.26
C LEU A 381 -1.81 -1.36 39.73
N PRO A 382 -1.10 -2.34 40.30
CA PRO A 382 -0.72 -2.33 41.71
C PRO A 382 0.34 -1.26 42.01
N GLU A 383 0.46 -0.87 43.28
CA GLU A 383 1.43 0.15 43.72
C GLU A 383 2.88 -0.31 43.50
N SER A 384 3.14 -1.61 43.63
CA SER A 384 4.43 -2.24 43.32
C SER A 384 4.90 -2.00 41.88
N MET A 385 3.98 -1.72 40.95
CA MET A 385 4.24 -1.46 39.53
C MET A 385 3.97 0.00 39.15
N ALA A 386 3.78 0.92 40.11
CA ALA A 386 3.41 2.31 39.84
C ALA A 386 4.46 3.10 39.03
N LYS A 387 5.70 2.63 38.96
CA LYS A 387 6.79 3.22 38.16
C LYS A 387 6.78 2.78 36.68
N SER A 388 5.82 1.95 36.28
CA SER A 388 5.73 1.46 34.90
C SER A 388 5.37 2.58 33.93
N ARG A 389 5.91 2.50 32.71
CA ARG A 389 5.48 3.34 31.58
C ARG A 389 4.32 2.64 30.88
N LEU A 390 3.17 3.31 30.80
CA LEU A 390 1.92 2.73 30.31
C LEU A 390 1.65 3.15 28.87
N TYR A 391 1.34 2.17 28.02
CA TYR A 391 1.03 2.35 26.60
C TYR A 391 -0.30 1.67 26.28
N GLY A 392 -1.28 2.45 25.86
CA GLY A 392 -2.62 1.97 25.56
C GLY A 392 -2.96 2.13 24.08
N VAL A 393 -3.63 1.13 23.51
CA VAL A 393 -4.20 1.22 22.16
C VAL A 393 -5.69 0.92 22.26
N GLU A 394 -6.51 1.78 21.65
CA GLU A 394 -7.96 1.60 21.60
C GLU A 394 -8.50 2.00 20.24
N LEU A 395 -9.36 1.15 19.67
CA LEU A 395 -9.96 1.39 18.35
C LEU A 395 -11.11 2.39 18.43
N ASP A 396 -12.00 2.28 19.43
CA ASP A 396 -13.17 3.14 19.53
C ASP A 396 -12.79 4.53 20.06
N SER A 397 -13.32 5.55 19.38
CA SER A 397 -12.98 6.95 19.64
C SER A 397 -13.48 7.40 21.02
N ILE A 398 -14.70 6.99 21.43
CA ILE A 398 -15.28 7.41 22.71
C ILE A 398 -14.49 6.79 23.86
N THR A 399 -14.28 5.48 23.82
CA THR A 399 -13.53 4.76 24.88
C THR A 399 -12.09 5.24 24.97
N GLY A 400 -11.40 5.43 23.85
CA GLY A 400 -10.03 5.93 23.82
C GLY A 400 -9.90 7.37 24.35
N GLN A 401 -10.89 8.23 24.09
CA GLN A 401 -10.92 9.58 24.67
C GLN A 401 -11.25 9.57 26.17
N ILE A 402 -12.15 8.70 26.62
CA ILE A 402 -12.40 8.47 28.05
C ILE A 402 -11.11 7.98 28.73
N ALA A 403 -10.40 7.03 28.12
CA ALA A 403 -9.14 6.52 28.65
C ALA A 403 -8.08 7.63 28.82
N ARG A 404 -7.96 8.57 27.88
CA ARG A 404 -7.08 9.74 28.01
C ARG A 404 -7.46 10.66 29.18
N GLN A 405 -8.75 10.78 29.48
CA GLN A 405 -9.22 11.55 30.64
C GLN A 405 -8.94 10.83 31.96
N LEU A 406 -8.99 9.50 31.96
CA LEU A 406 -8.70 8.66 33.13
C LEU A 406 -7.19 8.52 33.39
N TYR A 407 -6.37 8.41 32.35
CA TYR A 407 -4.93 8.13 32.46
C TYR A 407 -4.06 9.16 31.73
N PRO A 408 -4.06 10.43 32.15
CA PRO A 408 -3.30 11.52 31.50
C PRO A 408 -1.78 11.32 31.48
N GLN A 409 -1.24 10.40 32.29
CA GLN A 409 0.20 10.10 32.32
C GLN A 409 0.58 8.90 31.44
N ALA A 410 -0.39 8.25 30.78
CA ALA A 410 -0.17 7.13 29.86
C ALA A 410 -0.08 7.59 28.40
N ASP A 411 0.67 6.86 27.57
CA ASP A 411 0.72 7.05 26.12
C ASP A 411 -0.42 6.27 25.46
N ILE A 412 -1.53 6.96 25.17
CA ILE A 412 -2.75 6.34 24.62
C ILE A 412 -2.96 6.72 23.16
N LYS A 413 -2.93 5.72 22.28
CA LYS A 413 -3.19 5.85 20.84
C LYS A 413 -4.61 5.37 20.53
N ILE A 414 -5.42 6.28 19.99
CA ILE A 414 -6.75 5.97 19.47
C ILE A 414 -6.57 5.52 18.01
N ALA A 415 -6.41 4.22 17.80
CA ALA A 415 -6.16 3.59 16.51
C ALA A 415 -6.38 2.07 16.61
N GLY A 416 -6.56 1.40 15.47
CA GLY A 416 -6.56 -0.06 15.42
C GLY A 416 -5.17 -0.63 15.74
N PHE A 417 -5.12 -1.75 16.48
CA PHE A 417 -3.87 -2.38 16.90
C PHE A 417 -3.01 -2.78 15.69
N GLU A 418 -3.62 -3.11 14.54
CA GLU A 418 -2.98 -3.36 13.25
C GLU A 418 -2.12 -2.21 12.72
N THR A 419 -2.43 -0.98 13.12
CA THR A 419 -1.69 0.22 12.70
C THR A 419 -0.57 0.64 13.68
N THR A 420 -0.33 -0.16 14.72
CA THR A 420 0.69 0.10 15.74
C THR A 420 1.76 -0.99 15.70
N SER A 421 3.03 -0.63 15.86
CA SER A 421 4.09 -1.64 15.94
C SER A 421 5.30 -1.07 16.68
N ARG A 422 5.75 -1.76 17.74
CA ARG A 422 7.07 -1.54 18.34
C ARG A 422 7.77 -2.86 18.67
N HIS A 423 8.66 -3.33 17.79
CA HIS A 423 9.39 -4.60 17.94
C HIS A 423 10.18 -4.60 19.23
N ASP A 424 10.11 -5.70 19.98
CA ASP A 424 10.93 -5.95 21.17
C ASP A 424 11.02 -4.75 22.14
N PHE A 425 9.92 -4.00 22.25
CA PHE A 425 9.92 -2.73 22.95
C PHE A 425 9.32 -2.85 24.35
N TYR A 426 8.26 -3.65 24.50
CA TYR A 426 7.51 -3.79 25.75
C TYR A 426 8.06 -4.91 26.63
N ASP A 427 7.93 -4.75 27.94
CA ASP A 427 8.24 -5.77 28.92
C ASP A 427 7.03 -6.66 29.21
N LEU A 428 5.83 -6.07 29.11
CA LEU A 428 4.55 -6.73 29.37
C LEU A 428 3.52 -6.25 28.35
N ALA A 429 2.82 -7.19 27.70
CA ALA A 429 1.53 -6.93 27.07
C ALA A 429 0.43 -7.59 27.92
N ILE A 430 -0.54 -6.81 28.39
CA ILE A 430 -1.61 -7.29 29.27
C ILE A 430 -2.96 -6.74 28.79
N GLY A 431 -4.04 -7.51 28.90
CA GLY A 431 -5.36 -7.01 28.52
C GLY A 431 -6.40 -8.10 28.27
N ASN A 432 -7.57 -7.66 27.81
CA ASN A 432 -8.62 -8.52 27.28
C ASN A 432 -8.73 -8.31 25.78
N VAL A 433 -8.42 -9.34 25.00
CA VAL A 433 -8.40 -9.24 23.54
C VAL A 433 -9.80 -9.42 22.96
N PRO A 434 -10.13 -8.80 21.83
CA PRO A 434 -11.45 -8.98 21.21
C PRO A 434 -11.69 -10.43 20.76
N PHE A 435 -12.89 -10.96 21.02
CA PHE A 435 -13.27 -12.34 20.65
C PHE A 435 -14.05 -12.34 19.32
N GLY A 436 -13.74 -13.30 18.44
CA GLY A 436 -14.41 -13.40 17.14
C GLY A 436 -13.70 -14.36 16.18
N GLN A 437 -14.43 -14.79 15.16
CA GLN A 437 -13.92 -15.62 14.05
C GLN A 437 -13.75 -14.80 12.76
N TYR A 438 -13.28 -13.57 12.89
CA TYR A 438 -12.91 -12.72 11.75
C TYR A 438 -11.43 -12.37 11.83
N GLN A 439 -10.86 -11.96 10.70
CA GLN A 439 -9.46 -11.58 10.56
C GLN A 439 -9.33 -10.06 10.46
N VAL A 440 -8.16 -9.55 10.82
CA VAL A 440 -7.78 -8.14 10.61
C VAL A 440 -6.69 -8.12 9.54
N HIS A 441 -6.75 -7.11 8.69
CA HIS A 441 -5.75 -6.92 7.65
C HIS A 441 -4.51 -6.21 8.22
N ASP A 442 -3.47 -7.00 8.51
CA ASP A 442 -2.15 -6.55 8.92
C ASP A 442 -1.10 -7.28 8.04
N PRO A 443 -0.47 -6.61 7.06
CA PRO A 443 0.41 -7.25 6.09
C PRO A 443 1.47 -8.19 6.68
N ALA A 444 2.03 -7.86 7.85
CA ALA A 444 3.05 -8.68 8.51
C ALA A 444 2.51 -10.03 9.03
N TYR A 445 1.21 -10.09 9.31
CA TYR A 445 0.54 -11.25 9.94
C TYR A 445 -0.53 -11.90 9.06
N ASN A 446 -0.91 -11.28 7.94
CA ASN A 446 -1.95 -11.77 7.01
C ASN A 446 -1.76 -13.24 6.62
N ARG A 447 -0.50 -13.67 6.38
CA ARG A 447 -0.15 -15.05 6.01
C ARG A 447 -0.53 -16.10 7.07
N LEU A 448 -0.70 -15.70 8.33
CA LEU A 448 -1.06 -16.61 9.42
C LEU A 448 -2.55 -16.98 9.40
N GLY A 449 -3.41 -16.10 8.84
CA GLY A 449 -4.85 -16.34 8.75
C GLY A 449 -5.55 -16.47 10.11
N PHE A 450 -4.99 -15.88 11.17
CA PHE A 450 -5.50 -16.02 12.53
C PHE A 450 -6.78 -15.22 12.78
N SER A 451 -7.71 -15.81 13.54
CA SER A 451 -8.84 -15.09 14.12
C SER A 451 -8.36 -13.91 14.98
N ILE A 452 -9.20 -12.90 15.16
CA ILE A 452 -8.88 -11.66 15.88
C ILE A 452 -8.14 -11.89 17.21
N HIS A 453 -8.64 -12.75 18.09
CA HIS A 453 -8.01 -13.03 19.38
C HIS A 453 -6.64 -13.71 19.26
N ASN A 454 -6.46 -14.57 18.25
CA ASN A 454 -5.19 -15.25 17.99
C ASN A 454 -4.17 -14.31 17.32
N TYR A 455 -4.63 -13.40 16.46
CA TYR A 455 -3.82 -12.34 15.88
C TYR A 455 -3.23 -11.41 16.97
N PHE A 456 -4.02 -11.05 17.98
CA PHE A 456 -3.53 -10.22 19.09
C PHE A 456 -2.36 -10.87 19.83
N PHE A 457 -2.38 -12.19 20.06
CA PHE A 457 -1.22 -12.89 20.63
C PHE A 457 -0.01 -12.82 19.71
N ALA A 458 -0.18 -13.14 18.42
CA ALA A 458 0.93 -13.13 17.46
C ALA A 458 1.61 -11.78 17.39
N LYS A 459 0.81 -10.71 17.30
CA LYS A 459 1.31 -9.35 17.24
C LYS A 459 1.89 -8.86 18.57
N ALA A 460 1.29 -9.20 19.70
CA ALA A 460 1.84 -8.86 21.01
C ALA A 460 3.20 -9.54 21.24
N LEU A 461 3.35 -10.80 20.83
CA LEU A 461 4.64 -11.51 20.87
C LEU A 461 5.70 -10.85 19.98
N GLY A 462 5.32 -10.27 18.84
CA GLY A 462 6.24 -9.46 18.04
C GLY A 462 6.72 -8.18 18.74
N GLN A 463 5.90 -7.62 19.64
CA GLN A 463 6.18 -6.32 20.26
C GLN A 463 6.78 -6.39 21.67
N VAL A 464 6.58 -7.49 22.40
CA VAL A 464 7.31 -7.71 23.65
C VAL A 464 8.73 -8.17 23.37
N ARG A 465 9.71 -7.74 24.16
CA ARG A 465 11.10 -8.20 24.04
C ARG A 465 11.25 -9.67 24.44
N PRO A 466 12.33 -10.35 24.05
CA PRO A 466 12.65 -11.66 24.62
C PRO A 466 12.73 -11.60 26.15
N GLY A 467 12.15 -12.62 26.79
CA GLY A 467 11.92 -12.68 28.24
C GLY A 467 10.75 -11.82 28.75
N GLY A 468 10.15 -10.97 27.89
CA GLY A 468 8.92 -10.24 28.17
C GLY A 468 7.70 -11.15 28.20
N ILE A 469 6.62 -10.66 28.81
CA ILE A 469 5.43 -11.47 29.11
C ILE A 469 4.21 -10.96 28.31
N VAL A 470 3.42 -11.88 27.77
CA VAL A 470 2.07 -11.62 27.25
C VAL A 470 1.06 -12.29 28.18
N ALA A 471 0.20 -11.49 28.80
CA ALA A 471 -0.83 -11.92 29.75
C ALA A 471 -2.21 -11.49 29.28
N PHE A 472 -2.92 -12.36 28.55
CA PHE A 472 -4.20 -12.00 27.94
C PHE A 472 -5.36 -12.85 28.45
N LEU A 473 -6.50 -12.19 28.63
CA LEU A 473 -7.80 -12.83 28.64
C LEU A 473 -8.27 -13.03 27.19
N THR A 474 -8.60 -14.27 26.83
CA THR A 474 -8.97 -14.68 25.47
C THR A 474 -10.15 -15.66 25.48
N SER A 475 -10.70 -15.92 24.30
CA SER A 475 -11.65 -17.01 24.10
C SER A 475 -10.98 -18.36 24.34
N ARG A 476 -11.71 -19.30 24.96
CA ARG A 476 -11.24 -20.69 25.12
C ARG A 476 -10.81 -21.37 23.81
N TYR A 477 -11.29 -20.88 22.68
CA TYR A 477 -10.94 -21.42 21.37
C TYR A 477 -9.48 -21.20 20.99
N THR A 478 -8.75 -20.27 21.63
CA THR A 478 -7.28 -20.19 21.49
C THR A 478 -6.63 -21.53 21.85
N LEU A 479 -7.04 -22.14 22.97
CA LEU A 479 -6.45 -23.40 23.44
C LEU A 479 -7.21 -24.65 22.97
N ASP A 480 -8.53 -24.59 22.82
CA ASP A 480 -9.36 -25.78 22.53
C ASP A 480 -9.68 -26.01 21.05
N SER A 481 -9.29 -25.09 20.15
CA SER A 481 -9.60 -25.22 18.72
C SER A 481 -9.07 -26.53 18.12
N ARG A 482 -9.82 -27.06 17.15
CA ARG A 482 -9.37 -28.18 16.30
C ARG A 482 -8.09 -27.84 15.53
N ASP A 483 -8.00 -26.59 15.08
CA ASP A 483 -6.83 -26.09 14.39
C ASP A 483 -5.70 -25.86 15.40
N THR A 484 -4.54 -26.48 15.16
CA THR A 484 -3.34 -26.38 15.99
C THR A 484 -2.47 -25.19 15.63
N LYS A 485 -2.66 -24.55 14.46
CA LYS A 485 -1.74 -23.54 13.91
C LYS A 485 -1.40 -22.41 14.87
N VAL A 486 -2.40 -21.88 15.59
CA VAL A 486 -2.12 -20.83 16.58
C VAL A 486 -1.27 -21.38 17.72
N ARG A 487 -1.56 -22.58 18.23
CA ARG A 487 -0.80 -23.15 19.35
C ARG A 487 0.61 -23.52 18.94
N GLU A 488 0.79 -24.05 17.73
CA GLU A 488 2.10 -24.28 17.13
C GLU A 488 2.88 -22.97 17.01
N TYR A 489 2.25 -21.91 16.49
CA TYR A 489 2.86 -20.59 16.41
C TYR A 489 3.25 -20.05 17.79
N LEU A 490 2.35 -20.08 18.76
CA LEU A 490 2.63 -19.60 20.11
C LEU A 490 3.77 -20.39 20.75
N ALA A 491 3.77 -21.72 20.62
CA ALA A 491 4.83 -22.57 21.14
C ALA A 491 6.19 -22.34 20.46
N GLN A 492 6.21 -21.94 19.19
CA GLN A 492 7.45 -21.58 18.49
C GLN A 492 8.06 -20.24 18.94
N HIS A 493 7.28 -19.37 19.57
CA HIS A 493 7.71 -18.01 19.93
C HIS A 493 7.72 -17.75 21.45
N ALA A 494 7.06 -18.60 22.24
CA ALA A 494 6.90 -18.37 23.67
C ALA A 494 6.68 -19.66 24.49
N ASP A 495 7.11 -19.61 25.75
CA ASP A 495 6.73 -20.58 26.77
C ASP A 495 5.35 -20.27 27.33
N LEU A 496 4.52 -21.31 27.48
CA LEU A 496 3.29 -21.21 28.28
C LEU A 496 3.63 -21.37 29.77
N LEU A 497 3.64 -20.25 30.49
CA LEU A 497 3.88 -20.21 31.94
C LEU A 497 2.70 -20.78 32.73
N GLY A 498 1.50 -20.66 32.17
CA GLY A 498 0.27 -21.21 32.68
C GLY A 498 -0.96 -20.55 32.08
N ALA A 499 -2.09 -21.22 32.21
CA ALA A 499 -3.41 -20.73 31.81
C ALA A 499 -4.45 -21.03 32.90
N VAL A 500 -5.49 -20.20 33.00
CA VAL A 500 -6.61 -20.35 33.92
C VAL A 500 -7.91 -20.27 33.13
N ARG A 501 -8.81 -21.25 33.28
CA ARG A 501 -10.13 -21.25 32.64
C ARG A 501 -11.19 -20.75 33.60
N LEU A 502 -11.91 -19.70 33.20
CA LEU A 502 -12.89 -19.00 34.02
C LEU A 502 -14.31 -19.60 33.84
N PRO A 503 -15.17 -19.52 34.88
CA PRO A 503 -16.58 -19.87 34.78
C PRO A 503 -17.33 -18.99 33.78
N ASN A 504 -18.39 -19.54 33.21
CA ASN A 504 -19.19 -18.84 32.22
C ASN A 504 -19.86 -17.57 32.74
N ASN A 505 -20.14 -17.47 34.05
CA ASN A 505 -20.80 -16.32 34.65
C ASN A 505 -19.85 -15.19 35.08
N THR A 506 -18.54 -15.33 34.83
CA THR A 506 -17.52 -14.36 35.29
C THR A 506 -17.83 -12.92 34.86
N PHE A 507 -18.40 -12.74 33.67
CA PHE A 507 -18.71 -11.43 33.08
C PHE A 507 -20.22 -11.15 33.00
N LYS A 508 -21.04 -11.93 33.72
CA LYS A 508 -22.51 -11.81 33.63
C LYS A 508 -23.03 -10.51 34.25
N ASP A 509 -22.54 -10.15 35.43
CA ASP A 509 -23.09 -9.04 36.20
C ASP A 509 -22.61 -7.66 35.73
N ASN A 510 -21.45 -7.58 35.08
CA ASN A 510 -20.87 -6.34 34.57
C ASN A 510 -21.06 -6.16 33.05
N ALA A 511 -21.09 -7.26 32.29
CA ALA A 511 -21.07 -7.25 30.82
C ALA A 511 -22.20 -8.06 30.18
N GLY A 512 -23.08 -8.70 30.98
CA GLY A 512 -24.30 -9.34 30.49
C GLY A 512 -24.09 -10.65 29.72
N THR A 513 -22.89 -11.22 29.72
CA THR A 513 -22.56 -12.41 28.91
C THR A 513 -22.23 -13.65 29.74
N GLU A 514 -22.62 -14.82 29.20
CA GLU A 514 -22.31 -16.12 29.78
C GLU A 514 -21.35 -16.90 28.87
N VAL A 515 -20.05 -16.59 28.93
CA VAL A 515 -19.01 -17.15 28.06
C VAL A 515 -17.84 -17.73 28.87
N VAL A 516 -17.29 -18.86 28.42
CA VAL A 516 -16.08 -19.43 29.00
C VAL A 516 -14.86 -18.77 28.35
N SER A 517 -14.00 -18.18 29.17
CA SER A 517 -12.79 -17.48 28.75
C SER A 517 -11.57 -18.04 29.47
N ASP A 518 -10.41 -17.92 28.85
CA ASP A 518 -9.14 -18.37 29.42
C ASP A 518 -8.21 -17.15 29.63
N ILE A 519 -7.47 -17.14 30.74
CA ILE A 519 -6.34 -16.24 30.98
C ILE A 519 -5.07 -17.02 30.62
N LEU A 520 -4.24 -16.50 29.71
CA LEU A 520 -2.98 -17.12 29.30
C LEU A 520 -1.81 -16.23 29.68
N PHE A 521 -0.76 -16.83 30.25
CA PHE A 521 0.53 -16.20 30.50
C PHE A 521 1.60 -16.86 29.62
N LEU A 522 2.16 -16.09 28.70
CA LEU A 522 3.22 -16.51 27.79
C LEU A 522 4.49 -15.70 28.06
N GLN A 523 5.65 -16.32 28.02
CA GLN A 523 6.94 -15.63 28.06
C GLN A 523 7.66 -15.78 26.72
N LYS A 524 7.98 -14.67 26.06
CA LYS A 524 8.64 -14.70 24.74
C LYS A 524 10.02 -15.34 24.86
N GLN A 525 10.30 -16.29 23.99
CA GLN A 525 11.61 -16.92 23.86
C GLN A 525 12.49 -16.20 22.84
N GLU A 526 13.82 -16.31 23.01
CA GLU A 526 14.78 -15.86 22.00
C GLU A 526 14.88 -16.83 20.81
N SER A 527 14.53 -18.10 21.01
CA SER A 527 14.63 -19.14 19.99
C SER A 527 13.53 -20.17 20.20
N PRO A 528 13.04 -20.81 19.13
CA PRO A 528 12.03 -21.86 19.24
C PRO A 528 12.48 -23.03 20.12
N PRO A 529 11.55 -23.75 20.76
CA PRO A 529 11.89 -24.91 21.58
C PRO A 529 12.40 -26.07 20.71
N GLU A 530 13.31 -26.88 21.28
CA GLU A 530 13.83 -28.08 20.59
C GLU A 530 12.75 -29.13 20.31
N GLN A 531 11.71 -29.17 21.14
CA GLN A 531 10.59 -30.10 21.04
C GLN A 531 9.26 -29.38 21.20
N GLU A 532 8.26 -29.80 20.43
CA GLU A 532 6.91 -29.27 20.54
C GLU A 532 6.31 -29.60 21.92
N PRO A 533 5.85 -28.60 22.69
CA PRO A 533 5.21 -28.83 23.98
C PRO A 533 3.88 -29.59 23.87
N ALA A 534 3.58 -30.45 24.84
CA ALA A 534 2.35 -31.27 24.84
C ALA A 534 1.04 -30.46 24.79
N TRP A 535 1.03 -29.22 25.28
CA TRP A 535 -0.15 -28.33 25.28
C TRP A 535 -0.53 -27.84 23.88
N VAL A 536 0.32 -28.01 22.86
CA VAL A 536 -0.06 -27.75 21.46
C VAL A 536 -1.17 -28.69 21.01
N GLN A 537 -1.30 -29.85 21.65
CA GLN A 537 -2.30 -30.85 21.33
C GLN A 537 -3.55 -30.72 22.22
N THR A 538 -4.66 -31.28 21.73
CA THR A 538 -5.91 -31.40 22.48
C THR A 538 -6.17 -32.86 22.84
N GLY A 539 -6.97 -33.09 23.88
CA GLY A 539 -7.52 -34.39 24.23
C GLY A 539 -9.02 -34.31 24.42
N GLU A 540 -9.59 -35.38 24.95
CA GLU A 540 -11.01 -35.51 25.27
C GLU A 540 -11.20 -35.48 26.79
N SER A 541 -12.12 -34.63 27.27
CA SER A 541 -12.47 -34.58 28.69
C SER A 541 -13.38 -35.74 29.07
N ALA A 542 -13.62 -35.94 30.37
CA ALA A 542 -14.50 -36.99 30.88
C ALA A 542 -15.94 -36.91 30.33
N LEU A 543 -16.36 -35.74 29.83
CA LEU A 543 -17.67 -35.50 29.22
C LEU A 543 -17.67 -35.63 27.69
N GLY A 544 -16.57 -36.08 27.08
CA GLY A 544 -16.45 -36.24 25.64
C GLY A 544 -16.15 -34.95 24.87
N PHE A 545 -15.79 -33.87 25.57
CA PHE A 545 -15.48 -32.60 24.94
C PHE A 545 -14.01 -32.47 24.59
N ARG A 546 -13.71 -31.81 23.47
CA ARG A 546 -12.34 -31.43 23.13
C ARG A 546 -11.85 -30.33 24.07
N VAL A 547 -10.76 -30.61 24.75
CA VAL A 547 -10.10 -29.68 25.69
C VAL A 547 -8.60 -29.73 25.46
N ASN A 548 -7.93 -28.59 25.57
CA ASN A 548 -6.48 -28.49 25.50
C ASN A 548 -5.80 -29.41 26.52
N ARG A 549 -4.69 -30.06 26.13
CA ARG A 549 -3.94 -30.95 27.00
C ARG A 549 -3.49 -30.27 28.29
N TYR A 550 -3.15 -28.98 28.27
CA TYR A 550 -2.81 -28.22 29.48
C TYR A 550 -3.89 -28.30 30.56
N PHE A 551 -5.17 -28.11 30.21
CA PHE A 551 -6.26 -28.15 31.20
C PHE A 551 -6.63 -29.57 31.62
N LEU A 552 -6.42 -30.56 30.75
CA LEU A 552 -6.58 -31.97 31.12
C LEU A 552 -5.54 -32.40 32.16
N ASP A 553 -4.30 -31.93 32.00
CA ASP A 553 -3.19 -32.23 32.91
C ASP A 553 -3.23 -31.36 34.18
N ASN A 554 -3.88 -30.20 34.12
CA ASN A 554 -4.04 -29.24 35.23
C ASN A 554 -5.52 -28.93 35.51
N PRO A 555 -6.33 -29.92 35.96
CA PRO A 555 -7.78 -29.71 36.18
C PRO A 555 -8.09 -28.67 37.26
N HIS A 556 -7.17 -28.43 38.20
CA HIS A 556 -7.28 -27.38 39.22
C HIS A 556 -7.22 -25.96 38.64
N MET A 557 -6.80 -25.80 37.38
CA MET A 557 -6.77 -24.52 36.66
C MET A 557 -8.08 -24.22 35.91
N VAL A 558 -9.09 -25.09 36.02
CA VAL A 558 -10.47 -24.85 35.55
C VAL A 558 -11.32 -24.46 36.76
N LEU A 559 -11.69 -23.18 36.87
CA LEU A 559 -12.27 -22.61 38.10
C LEU A 559 -13.78 -22.86 38.24
N GLY A 560 -14.25 -24.04 37.86
CA GLY A 560 -15.65 -24.42 37.99
C GLY A 560 -15.86 -25.88 37.60
N VAL A 561 -17.09 -26.24 37.29
CA VAL A 561 -17.47 -27.61 36.92
C VAL A 561 -17.75 -27.65 35.42
N GLU A 562 -17.03 -28.50 34.69
CA GLU A 562 -17.34 -28.79 33.30
C GLU A 562 -18.75 -29.36 33.19
N THR A 563 -19.57 -28.77 32.33
CA THR A 563 -20.94 -29.22 32.08
C THR A 563 -21.32 -29.03 30.62
N ALA A 564 -22.40 -29.70 30.21
CA ALA A 564 -23.03 -29.51 28.91
C ALA A 564 -24.21 -28.52 29.06
N LYS A 565 -24.22 -27.44 28.28
CA LYS A 565 -25.39 -26.56 28.14
C LYS A 565 -25.94 -26.68 26.73
N SER A 566 -27.26 -26.81 26.59
CA SER A 566 -27.91 -26.77 25.27
C SER A 566 -27.74 -25.37 24.67
N THR A 567 -27.06 -25.25 23.55
CA THR A 567 -26.97 -23.99 22.79
C THR A 567 -28.07 -23.95 21.73
N GLN A 568 -28.45 -22.74 21.28
CA GLN A 568 -29.48 -22.54 20.25
C GLN A 568 -29.05 -22.99 18.84
N TYR A 569 -27.79 -23.41 18.69
CA TYR A 569 -27.20 -23.91 17.44
C TYR A 569 -26.70 -25.35 17.65
N ALA A 570 -27.62 -26.30 17.55
CA ALA A 570 -27.41 -27.75 17.37
C ALA A 570 -26.17 -28.38 18.05
N GLY A 571 -26.29 -28.69 19.35
CA GLY A 571 -25.38 -29.57 20.10
C GLY A 571 -25.31 -29.26 21.59
N GLN A 572 -24.93 -30.25 22.42
CA GLN A 572 -24.49 -29.97 23.79
C GLN A 572 -23.19 -29.15 23.71
N GLY A 573 -23.21 -27.89 24.13
CA GLY A 573 -22.02 -27.03 24.16
C GLY A 573 -21.27 -27.20 25.49
N TYR A 574 -19.94 -27.33 25.43
CA TYR A 574 -19.11 -27.31 26.63
C TYR A 574 -19.22 -25.94 27.31
N THR A 575 -19.43 -25.96 28.62
CA THR A 575 -19.36 -24.80 29.47
C THR A 575 -18.69 -25.14 30.81
N VAL A 576 -18.27 -24.12 31.54
CA VAL A 576 -17.76 -24.25 32.91
C VAL A 576 -18.74 -23.50 33.80
N ALA A 577 -19.54 -24.23 34.57
CA ALA A 577 -20.46 -23.64 35.52
C ALA A 577 -19.71 -23.27 36.82
N PRO A 578 -20.03 -22.15 37.48
CA PRO A 578 -19.48 -21.86 38.80
C PRO A 578 -19.86 -22.96 39.78
N ALA A 579 -18.95 -23.35 40.66
CA ALA A 579 -19.29 -24.26 41.75
C ALA A 579 -20.31 -23.59 42.71
N PRO A 580 -21.21 -24.35 43.36
CA PRO A 580 -22.15 -23.77 44.33
C PRO A 580 -21.41 -23.02 45.45
N GLY A 581 -21.72 -21.74 45.64
CA GLY A 581 -21.04 -20.89 46.63
C GLY A 581 -19.60 -20.51 46.26
N ALA A 582 -19.22 -20.64 44.99
CA ALA A 582 -17.88 -20.31 44.53
C ALA A 582 -17.50 -18.85 44.81
N ASP A 583 -16.36 -18.68 45.49
CA ASP A 583 -15.67 -17.41 45.62
C ASP A 583 -14.60 -17.32 44.51
N LEU A 584 -14.92 -16.59 43.44
CA LEU A 584 -14.02 -16.42 42.30
C LEU A 584 -12.67 -15.81 42.71
N ALA A 585 -12.66 -14.88 43.67
CA ALA A 585 -11.44 -14.23 44.12
C ALA A 585 -10.50 -15.25 44.80
N GLY A 586 -11.04 -16.08 45.71
CA GLY A 586 -10.31 -17.16 46.35
C GLY A 586 -9.82 -18.23 45.37
N GLN A 587 -10.64 -18.60 44.39
CA GLN A 587 -10.26 -19.55 43.33
C GLN A 587 -9.11 -19.01 42.46
N LEU A 588 -9.19 -17.75 42.05
CA LEU A 588 -8.12 -17.08 41.30
C LEU A 588 -6.84 -17.00 42.13
N ALA A 589 -6.92 -16.58 43.40
CA ALA A 589 -5.77 -16.52 44.29
C ALA A 589 -5.06 -17.88 44.42
N GLN A 590 -5.82 -18.98 44.47
CA GLN A 590 -5.26 -20.33 44.46
C GLN A 590 -4.64 -20.69 43.10
N ALA A 591 -5.32 -20.41 41.99
CA ALA A 591 -4.84 -20.73 40.65
C ALA A 591 -3.52 -20.04 40.32
N VAL A 592 -3.40 -18.76 40.70
CA VAL A 592 -2.19 -17.94 40.49
C VAL A 592 -0.94 -18.56 41.14
N THR A 593 -1.07 -19.33 42.22
CA THR A 593 0.08 -20.02 42.85
C THR A 593 0.67 -21.17 42.03
N HIS A 594 -0.07 -21.65 41.03
CA HIS A 594 0.34 -22.75 40.15
C HIS A 594 0.89 -22.26 38.80
N ILE A 595 0.99 -20.94 38.60
CA ILE A 595 1.58 -20.35 37.40
C ILE A 595 3.05 -20.06 37.73
N HIS A 596 3.96 -20.68 36.97
CA HIS A 596 5.38 -20.63 37.25
C HIS A 596 6.11 -19.87 36.13
N GLY A 597 6.89 -18.87 36.51
CA GLY A 597 7.69 -18.07 35.59
C GLY A 597 8.61 -17.13 36.35
N THR A 598 9.66 -16.63 35.71
CA THR A 598 10.55 -15.64 36.29
C THR A 598 10.76 -14.51 35.30
N TYR A 599 10.34 -13.32 35.67
CA TYR A 599 10.62 -12.11 34.93
C TYR A 599 11.99 -11.58 35.33
N GLN A 600 12.85 -11.37 34.35
CA GLN A 600 14.10 -10.65 34.52
C GLN A 600 13.90 -9.23 34.01
N GLU A 601 14.05 -8.26 34.90
CA GLU A 601 14.04 -6.84 34.53
C GLU A 601 15.07 -6.59 33.43
N ALA A 602 14.70 -5.78 32.44
CA ALA A 602 15.64 -5.39 31.41
C ALA A 602 16.83 -4.70 32.10
N GLY A 603 18.06 -5.10 31.77
CA GLY A 603 19.23 -4.38 32.27
C GLY A 603 19.13 -2.89 31.95
N PRO A 604 19.79 -1.99 32.71
CA PRO A 604 19.72 -0.56 32.49
C PRO A 604 20.26 -0.22 31.11
N ARG A 605 19.35 -0.15 30.12
CA ARG A 605 19.58 0.61 28.91
C ARG A 605 19.66 2.06 29.38
N GLN A 606 20.66 2.80 28.89
CA GLN A 606 20.58 4.25 28.94
C GLN A 606 19.16 4.61 28.49
N GLU A 607 18.40 5.29 29.36
CA GLU A 607 17.17 5.92 28.94
C GLU A 607 17.57 6.96 27.89
N GLU A 608 17.71 6.51 26.64
CA GLU A 608 17.31 7.32 25.51
C GLU A 608 15.82 7.56 25.78
N GLU A 609 15.53 8.72 26.37
CA GLU A 609 14.20 9.31 26.31
C GLU A 609 13.78 9.21 24.84
N LYS A 610 12.71 8.45 24.60
CA LYS A 610 12.14 8.04 23.30
C LYS A 610 13.13 7.44 22.28
N PRO A 611 13.38 6.11 22.31
CA PRO A 611 13.63 5.44 21.05
C PRO A 611 12.30 5.38 20.30
N VAL A 612 12.17 6.17 19.25
CA VAL A 612 11.29 5.81 18.13
C VAL A 612 11.65 4.37 17.79
N SER A 613 10.67 3.46 17.78
CA SER A 613 10.95 2.06 17.49
C SER A 613 11.60 2.00 16.10
N PRO A 614 12.61 1.14 15.84
CA PRO A 614 13.07 0.90 14.47
C PRO A 614 11.91 0.67 13.52
N GLU A 615 10.81 0.05 13.98
CA GLU A 615 9.60 -0.16 13.19
C GLU A 615 8.87 1.10 12.72
N ASP A 616 8.93 2.20 13.47
CA ASP A 616 8.35 3.49 13.09
C ASP A 616 9.18 4.18 11.97
N VAL A 617 10.41 3.72 11.74
CA VAL A 617 11.32 4.19 10.69
C VAL A 617 11.35 3.14 9.58
N LYS A 618 11.01 3.47 8.34
CA LYS A 618 11.07 2.49 7.23
C LYS A 618 12.49 1.87 7.12
N PRO A 619 12.64 0.54 6.86
CA PRO A 619 13.95 -0.05 6.61
C PRO A 619 14.78 0.74 5.61
N TYR A 620 16.08 0.83 5.84
CA TYR A 620 17.02 1.62 5.02
C TYR A 620 16.64 3.10 4.94
N SER A 621 16.26 3.72 6.05
CA SER A 621 15.88 5.15 6.08
C SER A 621 16.48 5.87 7.28
N PHE A 622 16.76 7.16 7.14
CA PHE A 622 17.16 8.03 8.24
C PHE A 622 15.97 8.47 9.08
N ALA A 623 16.18 8.72 10.37
CA ALA A 623 15.22 9.34 11.26
C ALA A 623 15.89 10.38 12.14
N VAL A 624 15.17 11.44 12.49
CA VAL A 624 15.61 12.42 13.47
C VAL A 624 14.84 12.17 14.76
N ILE A 625 15.56 11.74 15.80
CA ILE A 625 14.99 11.36 17.09
C ILE A 625 15.70 12.22 18.15
N ASP A 626 14.93 13.04 18.85
CA ASP A 626 15.41 14.02 19.85
C ASP A 626 16.55 14.92 19.35
N GLY A 627 16.43 15.34 18.08
CA GLY A 627 17.40 16.23 17.42
C GLY A 627 18.64 15.52 16.89
N GLU A 628 18.79 14.22 17.10
CA GLU A 628 19.91 13.39 16.61
C GLU A 628 19.50 12.54 15.42
N VAL A 629 20.46 12.25 14.53
CA VAL A 629 20.23 11.45 13.33
C VAL A 629 20.49 9.97 13.62
N TYR A 630 19.57 9.12 13.20
CA TYR A 630 19.69 7.66 13.20
C TYR A 630 19.46 7.13 11.79
N TYR A 631 20.02 5.95 11.49
CA TYR A 631 19.80 5.22 10.25
C TYR A 631 19.30 3.81 10.59
N ARG A 632 18.21 3.38 9.95
CA ARG A 632 17.71 2.02 10.13
C ARG A 632 18.36 1.06 9.14
N GLU A 633 19.08 0.07 9.65
CA GLU A 633 19.63 -1.04 8.87
C GLU A 633 19.04 -2.34 9.41
N GLY A 634 18.16 -2.98 8.61
CA GLY A 634 17.36 -4.13 9.05
C GLY A 634 16.43 -3.79 10.22
N GLU A 635 16.62 -4.47 11.35
CA GLU A 635 15.85 -4.26 12.59
C GLU A 635 16.54 -3.32 13.59
N SER A 636 17.73 -2.81 13.25
CA SER A 636 18.53 -1.95 14.13
C SER A 636 18.49 -0.48 13.72
N LEU A 637 18.50 0.43 14.71
CA LEU A 637 18.76 1.85 14.51
C LEU A 637 20.20 2.15 14.94
N GLU A 638 21.01 2.65 14.02
CA GLU A 638 22.40 3.03 14.27
C GLU A 638 22.58 4.53 14.20
N LYS A 639 23.53 5.08 14.97
CA LYS A 639 23.98 6.47 14.81
C LYS A 639 25.00 6.53 13.67
N PRO A 640 24.65 7.07 12.49
CA PRO A 640 25.59 7.15 11.38
C PRO A 640 26.75 8.09 11.73
N LYS A 641 27.97 7.72 11.29
CA LYS A 641 29.16 8.56 11.45
C LYS A 641 29.13 9.73 10.47
N LEU A 642 28.40 10.78 10.82
CA LEU A 642 28.30 12.02 10.03
C LEU A 642 29.41 12.99 10.44
N ARG A 643 30.03 13.66 9.47
CA ARG A 643 31.11 14.66 9.69
C ARG A 643 30.73 16.00 9.07
N GLY A 644 31.15 17.10 9.71
CA GLY A 644 30.90 18.44 9.21
C GLY A 644 29.40 18.78 9.18
N ASP A 645 28.93 19.39 8.09
CA ASP A 645 27.54 19.79 7.89
C ASP A 645 26.60 18.65 7.45
N ALA A 646 27.11 17.43 7.28
CA ALA A 646 26.32 16.27 6.83
C ALA A 646 25.15 15.94 7.76
N GLY A 647 25.30 16.12 9.08
CA GLY A 647 24.22 15.93 10.05
C GLY A 647 23.04 16.87 9.80
N GLU A 648 23.31 18.15 9.57
CA GLU A 648 22.29 19.16 9.32
C GLU A 648 21.63 18.98 7.95
N ARG A 649 22.38 18.54 6.93
CA ARG A 649 21.83 18.13 5.63
C ARG A 649 20.84 17.00 5.78
N VAL A 650 21.22 15.91 6.46
CA VAL A 650 20.36 14.75 6.68
C VAL A 650 19.08 15.13 7.43
N LYS A 651 19.18 15.93 8.49
CA LYS A 651 18.00 16.40 9.24
C LYS A 651 17.02 17.15 8.35
N ALA A 652 17.52 18.07 7.52
CA ALA A 652 16.69 18.86 6.63
C ALA A 652 16.05 18.01 5.51
N MET A 653 16.77 17.01 4.99
CA MET A 653 16.23 16.05 4.02
C MET A 653 15.19 15.11 4.65
N VAL A 654 15.36 14.68 5.90
CA VAL A 654 14.33 13.93 6.64
C VAL A 654 13.04 14.76 6.77
N SER A 655 13.14 16.04 7.17
CA SER A 655 11.97 16.92 7.27
C SER A 655 11.25 17.10 5.93
N LEU A 656 12.00 17.29 4.84
CA LEU A 656 11.45 17.33 3.49
C LEU A 656 10.70 16.05 3.14
N ARG A 657 11.34 14.89 3.35
CA ARG A 657 10.78 13.57 3.02
C ARG A 657 9.48 13.31 3.78
N ASP A 658 9.47 13.59 5.07
CA ASP A 658 8.32 13.32 5.92
C ASP A 658 7.13 14.22 5.55
N CYS A 659 7.40 15.49 5.20
CA CYS A 659 6.39 16.40 4.64
C CYS A 659 5.86 15.91 3.28
N THR A 660 6.74 15.51 2.36
CA THR A 660 6.35 14.96 1.04
C THR A 660 5.47 13.71 1.19
N ARG A 661 5.87 12.75 2.05
CA ARG A 661 5.07 11.54 2.30
C ARG A 661 3.71 11.86 2.93
N ARG A 662 3.67 12.81 3.87
CA ARG A 662 2.40 13.29 4.45
C ARG A 662 1.49 13.87 3.37
N LEU A 663 2.03 14.70 2.49
CA LEU A 663 1.27 15.31 1.39
C LEU A 663 0.73 14.26 0.42
N LEU A 664 1.55 13.26 0.03
CA LEU A 664 1.09 12.14 -0.80
C LEU A 664 -0.06 11.37 -0.14
N ARG A 665 0.05 11.09 1.16
CA ARG A 665 -1.00 10.42 1.93
C ARG A 665 -2.30 11.22 1.96
N LEU A 666 -2.24 12.53 2.24
CA LEU A 666 -3.41 13.41 2.23
C LEU A 666 -4.12 13.39 0.86
N GLN A 667 -3.36 13.32 -0.23
CA GLN A 667 -3.94 13.22 -1.58
C GLN A 667 -4.56 11.84 -1.85
N MET A 668 -3.92 10.76 -1.40
CA MET A 668 -4.46 9.40 -1.50
C MET A 668 -5.77 9.22 -0.71
N GLU A 669 -5.87 9.84 0.46
CA GLU A 669 -7.02 9.76 1.37
C GLU A 669 -8.18 10.72 0.99
N ASP A 670 -8.09 11.41 -0.16
CA ASP A 670 -9.00 12.50 -0.58
C ASP A 670 -9.23 13.58 0.48
N ALA A 671 -8.18 13.96 1.23
CA ALA A 671 -8.30 14.93 2.30
C ALA A 671 -8.85 16.29 1.81
N PRO A 672 -9.46 17.11 2.69
CA PRO A 672 -9.98 18.42 2.33
C PRO A 672 -8.91 19.32 1.69
N GLU A 673 -9.32 20.14 0.72
CA GLU A 673 -8.39 20.96 -0.08
C GLU A 673 -7.54 21.91 0.78
N GLY A 674 -8.10 22.44 1.87
CA GLY A 674 -7.35 23.30 2.80
C GLY A 674 -6.19 22.60 3.49
N GLU A 675 -6.32 21.30 3.82
CA GLU A 675 -5.24 20.53 4.46
C GLU A 675 -4.11 20.21 3.48
N ILE A 676 -4.45 19.94 2.22
CA ILE A 676 -3.48 19.71 1.15
C ILE A 676 -2.72 20.99 0.85
N GLN A 677 -3.41 22.13 0.73
CA GLN A 677 -2.76 23.44 0.54
C GLN A 677 -1.84 23.80 1.70
N GLN A 678 -2.23 23.48 2.94
CA GLN A 678 -1.37 23.70 4.11
C GLN A 678 -0.09 22.86 4.03
N ALA A 679 -0.21 21.57 3.69
CA ALA A 679 0.95 20.69 3.53
C ALA A 679 1.84 21.08 2.34
N GLN A 680 1.26 21.56 1.23
CA GLN A 680 2.00 22.13 0.09
C GLN A 680 2.78 23.40 0.47
N GLY A 681 2.16 24.28 1.27
CA GLY A 681 2.84 25.47 1.79
C GLY A 681 3.99 25.12 2.74
N GLU A 682 3.80 24.11 3.59
CA GLU A 682 4.85 23.59 4.47
C GLU A 682 6.02 22.99 3.67
N LEU A 683 5.73 22.14 2.68
CA LEU A 683 6.72 21.55 1.78
C LEU A 683 7.49 22.62 1.02
N SER A 684 6.80 23.65 0.51
CA SER A 684 7.41 24.80 -0.18
C SER A 684 8.41 25.54 0.70
N ARG A 685 8.05 25.82 1.96
CA ARG A 685 8.92 26.50 2.92
C ARG A 685 10.14 25.67 3.28
N LEU A 686 9.95 24.37 3.52
CA LEU A 686 11.04 23.44 3.83
C LEU A 686 12.02 23.32 2.66
N HIS A 687 11.50 23.25 1.43
CA HIS A 687 12.32 23.16 0.20
C HIS A 687 13.14 24.42 -0.03
N HIS A 688 12.52 25.59 0.11
CA HIS A 688 13.24 26.86 -0.03
C HIS A 688 14.36 27.00 1.00
N SER A 689 14.09 26.71 2.28
CA SER A 689 15.10 26.75 3.33
C SER A 689 16.23 25.74 3.12
N PHE A 690 15.91 24.56 2.57
CA PHE A 690 16.91 23.56 2.20
C PHE A 690 17.81 24.08 1.07
N LEU A 691 17.19 24.61 0.01
CA LEU A 691 17.88 25.12 -1.18
C LEU A 691 18.87 26.24 -0.82
N GLU A 692 18.44 27.22 -0.02
CA GLU A 692 19.29 28.34 0.43
C GLU A 692 20.51 27.88 1.24
N ARG A 693 20.34 26.87 2.10
CA ARG A 693 21.39 26.43 3.02
C ARG A 693 22.32 25.37 2.42
N PHE A 694 21.77 24.48 1.60
CA PHE A 694 22.44 23.24 1.23
C PHE A 694 22.57 23.03 -0.28
N GLY A 695 21.96 23.89 -1.12
CA GLY A 695 21.91 23.71 -2.56
C GLY A 695 20.81 22.72 -2.97
N LEU A 696 20.90 22.20 -4.18
CA LEU A 696 19.89 21.30 -4.75
C LEU A 696 19.87 19.95 -4.03
N ILE A 697 18.70 19.35 -3.89
CA ILE A 697 18.56 17.98 -3.36
C ILE A 697 19.47 17.02 -4.15
N ASN A 698 19.55 17.22 -5.47
CA ASN A 698 20.35 16.42 -6.39
C ASN A 698 21.87 16.71 -6.35
N ASP A 699 22.32 17.70 -5.58
CA ASP A 699 23.75 18.02 -5.49
C ASP A 699 24.56 16.85 -4.91
N ARG A 700 25.76 16.63 -5.44
CA ARG A 700 26.65 15.51 -5.05
C ARG A 700 26.91 15.41 -3.54
N LYS A 701 26.92 16.54 -2.82
CA LYS A 701 27.11 16.57 -1.36
C LYS A 701 25.86 16.12 -0.60
N ASN A 702 24.67 16.46 -1.09
CA ASN A 702 23.39 16.05 -0.52
C ASN A 702 23.12 14.58 -0.84
N ALA A 703 23.39 14.16 -2.08
CA ALA A 703 23.39 12.77 -2.51
C ALA A 703 24.24 11.90 -1.58
N ARG A 704 25.53 12.23 -1.40
CA ARG A 704 26.44 11.46 -0.51
C ARG A 704 25.99 11.43 0.96
N ALA A 705 25.21 12.42 1.41
CA ALA A 705 24.72 12.45 2.78
C ALA A 705 23.47 11.57 2.98
N PHE A 706 22.67 11.35 1.94
CA PHE A 706 21.32 10.80 2.06
C PHE A 706 20.99 9.65 1.10
N ASP A 707 21.89 9.27 0.17
CA ASP A 707 21.69 8.21 -0.83
C ASP A 707 21.32 6.84 -0.25
N ARG A 708 21.75 6.56 0.98
CA ARG A 708 21.37 5.35 1.73
C ARG A 708 19.89 5.31 2.15
N ASP A 709 19.16 6.42 2.06
CA ASP A 709 17.73 6.48 2.37
C ASP A 709 16.89 5.93 1.23
N SER A 710 15.98 5.01 1.54
CA SER A 710 15.05 4.39 0.59
C SER A 710 14.14 5.39 -0.14
N SER A 711 14.06 6.64 0.32
CA SER A 711 13.29 7.71 -0.31
C SER A 711 14.15 8.86 -0.83
N TYR A 712 15.46 8.66 -0.97
CA TYR A 712 16.33 9.65 -1.61
C TYR A 712 15.82 10.00 -3.02
N TYR A 713 15.52 9.02 -3.86
CA TYR A 713 15.02 9.28 -5.22
C TYR A 713 13.63 9.94 -5.26
N LEU A 714 12.80 9.73 -4.24
CA LEU A 714 11.54 10.47 -4.09
C LEU A 714 11.79 11.96 -3.78
N LEU A 715 12.84 12.27 -3.01
CA LEU A 715 13.23 13.67 -2.81
C LEU A 715 13.82 14.26 -4.09
N CYS A 716 14.62 13.51 -4.82
CA CYS A 716 15.15 13.94 -6.11
C CYS A 716 14.03 14.33 -7.08
N SER A 717 12.91 13.60 -7.09
CA SER A 717 11.77 13.92 -7.94
C SER A 717 11.04 15.22 -7.57
N LEU A 718 11.39 15.88 -6.46
CA LEU A 718 10.88 17.23 -6.13
C LEU A 718 11.53 18.32 -7.01
N GLU A 719 12.66 18.02 -7.62
CA GLU A 719 13.46 18.94 -8.42
C GLU A 719 13.70 18.36 -9.81
N ASP A 720 13.29 19.09 -10.83
CA ASP A 720 13.66 18.83 -12.21
C ASP A 720 14.99 19.54 -12.46
N VAL A 721 16.07 18.79 -12.62
CA VAL A 721 17.44 19.31 -12.77
C VAL A 721 17.92 19.12 -14.20
N GLY A 722 18.43 20.19 -14.80
CA GLY A 722 18.96 20.17 -16.16
C GLY A 722 20.26 19.40 -16.32
N LYS A 723 20.67 19.14 -17.57
CA LYS A 723 21.91 18.40 -17.92
C LYS A 723 23.18 19.01 -17.30
N ASN A 724 23.15 20.30 -16.97
CA ASN A 724 24.27 21.04 -16.38
C ASN A 724 24.23 21.08 -14.83
N GLY A 725 23.25 20.46 -14.19
CA GLY A 725 23.09 20.46 -12.73
C GLY A 725 22.35 21.67 -12.16
N GLU A 726 21.63 22.43 -12.97
CA GLU A 726 20.81 23.58 -12.53
C GLU A 726 19.34 23.21 -12.32
N LEU A 727 18.66 23.85 -11.36
CA LEU A 727 17.22 23.63 -11.15
C LEU A 727 16.41 24.24 -12.29
N LYS A 728 15.74 23.40 -13.08
CA LYS A 728 14.80 23.85 -14.11
C LYS A 728 13.47 24.26 -13.48
N ARG A 729 12.90 23.39 -12.65
CA ARG A 729 11.62 23.63 -11.98
C ARG A 729 11.43 22.72 -10.77
N ARG A 730 10.49 23.10 -9.90
CA ARG A 730 10.00 22.22 -8.82
C ARG A 730 8.87 21.33 -9.34
N ALA A 731 8.68 20.19 -8.70
CA ALA A 731 7.62 19.26 -9.04
C ALA A 731 6.21 19.83 -8.85
N ASP A 732 5.24 19.23 -9.56
CA ASP A 732 3.83 19.64 -9.50
C ASP A 732 3.19 19.45 -8.12
N ILE A 733 3.73 18.55 -7.30
CA ILE A 733 3.22 18.28 -5.95
C ILE A 733 3.21 19.53 -5.05
N PHE A 734 4.06 20.52 -5.32
CA PHE A 734 4.11 21.78 -4.58
C PHE A 734 2.88 22.68 -4.79
N THR A 735 2.13 22.49 -5.88
CA THR A 735 1.06 23.44 -6.28
C THR A 735 -0.27 22.78 -6.61
N LYS A 736 -0.29 21.47 -6.97
CA LYS A 736 -1.53 20.74 -7.28
C LYS A 736 -1.49 19.30 -6.79
N ARG A 737 -2.68 18.67 -6.74
CA ARG A 737 -2.81 17.23 -6.46
C ARG A 737 -2.20 16.43 -7.60
N THR A 738 -1.35 15.47 -7.23
CA THR A 738 -0.73 14.49 -8.13
C THR A 738 -1.37 13.10 -8.00
N ILE A 739 -2.18 12.87 -6.96
CA ILE A 739 -2.97 11.64 -6.75
C ILE A 739 -4.45 12.01 -6.52
N GLN A 740 -5.37 11.29 -7.17
CA GLN A 740 -6.81 11.43 -6.98
C GLN A 740 -7.48 10.05 -6.83
N PRO A 741 -8.41 9.86 -5.87
CA PRO A 741 -9.08 8.58 -5.70
C PRO A 741 -10.07 8.29 -6.83
N HIS A 742 -10.25 7.00 -7.13
CA HIS A 742 -11.24 6.54 -8.09
C HIS A 742 -12.66 6.85 -7.59
N ARG A 743 -13.46 7.52 -8.44
CA ARG A 743 -14.89 7.77 -8.20
C ARG A 743 -15.68 6.94 -9.22
N PRO A 744 -16.57 6.03 -8.78
CA PRO A 744 -17.34 5.20 -9.71
C PRO A 744 -18.23 6.10 -10.56
N VAL A 745 -18.31 5.82 -11.85
CA VAL A 745 -19.18 6.56 -12.76
C VAL A 745 -20.62 6.09 -12.49
N THR A 746 -21.49 7.02 -12.08
CA THR A 746 -22.88 6.68 -11.74
C THR A 746 -23.87 6.96 -12.87
N HIS A 747 -23.46 7.68 -13.91
CA HIS A 747 -24.30 8.06 -15.05
C HIS A 747 -23.44 8.34 -16.29
N THR A 748 -23.94 8.00 -17.48
CA THR A 748 -23.34 8.29 -18.79
C THR A 748 -24.44 8.69 -19.78
N GLU A 749 -24.17 9.64 -20.66
CA GLU A 749 -25.19 10.14 -21.61
C GLU A 749 -25.34 9.23 -22.84
N THR A 750 -24.27 8.52 -23.22
CA THR A 750 -24.24 7.69 -24.43
C THR A 750 -23.89 6.23 -24.16
N ALA A 751 -24.34 5.33 -25.05
CA ALA A 751 -23.98 3.92 -24.98
C ALA A 751 -22.46 3.69 -25.15
N ALA A 752 -21.77 4.54 -25.90
CA ALA A 752 -20.31 4.46 -26.10
C ALA A 752 -19.54 4.81 -24.82
N GLU A 753 -19.95 5.85 -24.10
CA GLU A 753 -19.40 6.17 -22.77
C GLU A 753 -19.67 5.03 -21.78
N ALA A 754 -20.90 4.49 -21.77
CA ALA A 754 -21.24 3.36 -20.93
C ALA A 754 -20.42 2.11 -21.26
N LEU A 755 -20.12 1.88 -22.55
CA LEU A 755 -19.27 0.78 -23.00
C LEU A 755 -17.84 0.94 -22.47
N ALA A 756 -17.27 2.14 -22.55
CA ALA A 756 -15.94 2.43 -22.00
C ALA A 756 -15.88 2.21 -20.48
N VAL A 757 -16.92 2.64 -19.75
CA VAL A 757 -17.04 2.40 -18.30
C VAL A 757 -17.20 0.90 -18.01
N SER A 758 -17.99 0.18 -18.81
CA SER A 758 -18.20 -1.27 -18.66
C SER A 758 -16.91 -2.06 -18.90
N LEU A 759 -16.15 -1.73 -19.94
CA LEU A 759 -14.84 -2.33 -20.19
C LEU A 759 -13.83 -1.96 -19.09
N GLY A 760 -13.84 -0.73 -18.58
CA GLY A 760 -12.96 -0.28 -17.50
C GLY A 760 -13.27 -0.88 -16.13
N GLU A 761 -14.55 -1.03 -15.77
CA GLU A 761 -14.97 -1.49 -14.44
C GLU A 761 -15.29 -3.00 -14.39
N ARG A 762 -15.69 -3.61 -15.50
CA ARG A 762 -16.14 -5.02 -15.57
C ARG A 762 -15.28 -5.89 -16.47
N ALA A 763 -14.35 -5.29 -17.24
CA ALA A 763 -13.51 -5.99 -18.21
C ALA A 763 -14.30 -6.77 -19.28
N LYS A 764 -15.54 -6.36 -19.57
CA LYS A 764 -16.41 -7.00 -20.58
C LYS A 764 -17.56 -6.10 -21.02
N VAL A 765 -18.26 -6.49 -22.09
CA VAL A 765 -19.49 -5.83 -22.53
C VAL A 765 -20.69 -6.27 -21.67
N ASP A 766 -20.92 -5.58 -20.55
CA ASP A 766 -22.05 -5.82 -19.63
C ASP A 766 -23.22 -4.87 -19.95
N LEU A 767 -24.14 -5.30 -20.84
CA LEU A 767 -25.32 -4.50 -21.21
C LEU A 767 -26.25 -4.17 -20.02
N PRO A 768 -26.54 -5.08 -19.06
CA PRO A 768 -27.29 -4.73 -17.85
C PRO A 768 -26.65 -3.60 -17.02
N PHE A 769 -25.33 -3.59 -16.91
CA PHE A 769 -24.60 -2.51 -16.24
C PHE A 769 -24.69 -1.20 -17.03
N MET A 770 -24.49 -1.24 -18.34
CA MET A 770 -24.60 -0.08 -19.23
C MET A 770 -26.02 0.52 -19.24
N ALA A 771 -27.05 -0.32 -19.14
CA ALA A 771 -28.44 0.10 -19.01
C ALA A 771 -28.69 0.87 -17.71
N ARG A 772 -28.03 0.51 -16.61
CA ARG A 772 -28.11 1.27 -15.34
C ARG A 772 -27.42 2.63 -15.44
N LEU A 773 -26.31 2.72 -16.16
CA LEU A 773 -25.56 3.97 -16.33
C LEU A 773 -26.25 4.96 -17.26
N THR A 774 -26.92 4.47 -18.31
CA THR A 774 -27.56 5.31 -19.34
C THR A 774 -29.04 5.52 -19.12
N GLY A 775 -29.70 4.63 -18.37
CA GLY A 775 -31.15 4.57 -18.27
C GLY A 775 -31.85 4.02 -19.53
N LYS A 776 -31.10 3.58 -20.54
CA LYS A 776 -31.63 3.02 -21.80
C LYS A 776 -31.90 1.52 -21.70
N ALA A 777 -32.74 1.01 -22.59
CA ALA A 777 -32.95 -0.44 -22.70
C ALA A 777 -31.74 -1.13 -23.35
N GLU A 778 -31.45 -2.38 -22.98
CA GLU A 778 -30.30 -3.14 -23.54
C GLU A 778 -30.36 -3.24 -25.07
N GLU A 779 -31.55 -3.39 -25.65
CA GLU A 779 -31.73 -3.43 -27.09
C GLU A 779 -31.35 -2.10 -27.75
N GLU A 780 -31.75 -0.96 -27.15
CA GLU A 780 -31.39 0.37 -27.64
C GLU A 780 -29.87 0.60 -27.60
N ILE A 781 -29.24 0.19 -26.50
CA ILE A 781 -27.78 0.23 -26.32
C ILE A 781 -27.08 -0.62 -27.37
N TYR A 782 -27.58 -1.84 -27.63
CA TYR A 782 -27.04 -2.71 -28.67
C TYR A 782 -27.17 -2.11 -30.08
N GLN A 783 -28.30 -1.46 -30.38
CA GLN A 783 -28.50 -0.78 -31.66
C GLN A 783 -27.55 0.42 -31.83
N GLU A 784 -27.33 1.21 -30.77
CA GLU A 784 -26.38 2.34 -30.79
C GLU A 784 -24.93 1.89 -30.98
N LEU A 785 -24.57 0.71 -30.47
CA LEU A 785 -23.22 0.14 -30.51
C LEU A 785 -23.01 -0.86 -31.64
N LYS A 786 -23.88 -0.87 -32.66
CA LYS A 786 -23.76 -1.77 -33.81
C LYS A 786 -22.42 -1.56 -34.52
N GLY A 787 -21.59 -2.60 -34.52
CA GLY A 787 -20.26 -2.58 -35.12
C GLY A 787 -19.13 -2.33 -34.10
N ASP A 788 -19.44 -1.75 -32.94
CA ASP A 788 -18.52 -1.59 -31.81
C ASP A 788 -18.58 -2.80 -30.86
N ILE A 789 -19.72 -3.50 -30.85
CA ILE A 789 -19.91 -4.77 -30.16
C ILE A 789 -20.58 -5.80 -31.09
N PHE A 790 -20.27 -7.08 -30.87
CA PHE A 790 -20.81 -8.20 -31.64
C PHE A 790 -21.44 -9.25 -30.73
N LEU A 791 -22.57 -9.81 -31.16
CA LEU A 791 -23.17 -10.97 -30.52
C LEU A 791 -22.30 -12.20 -30.81
N ASN A 792 -21.91 -12.95 -29.78
CA ASN A 792 -21.05 -14.12 -29.93
C ASN A 792 -21.87 -15.35 -30.37
N PRO A 793 -21.67 -15.92 -31.59
CA PRO A 793 -22.40 -17.10 -32.05
C PRO A 793 -22.07 -18.38 -31.27
N LEU A 794 -20.96 -18.38 -30.51
CA LEU A 794 -20.52 -19.49 -29.67
C LEU A 794 -20.99 -19.37 -28.22
N PHE A 795 -21.75 -18.31 -27.89
CA PHE A 795 -22.28 -18.12 -26.54
C PHE A 795 -23.05 -19.35 -26.04
N GLY A 796 -22.68 -19.84 -24.85
CA GLY A 796 -23.29 -21.02 -24.22
C GLY A 796 -22.79 -22.37 -24.75
N GLN A 797 -21.84 -22.40 -25.69
CA GLN A 797 -21.23 -23.63 -26.21
C GLN A 797 -19.97 -24.08 -25.43
N GLY A 798 -19.44 -23.22 -24.54
CA GLY A 798 -18.31 -23.50 -23.66
C GLY A 798 -18.33 -22.66 -22.38
N PRO A 799 -17.55 -23.04 -21.34
CA PRO A 799 -17.41 -22.25 -20.12
C PRO A 799 -16.62 -20.96 -20.40
N GLY A 800 -17.15 -19.81 -19.94
CA GLY A 800 -16.48 -18.52 -20.05
C GLY A 800 -16.79 -17.71 -21.32
N GLU A 801 -17.64 -18.21 -22.21
CA GLU A 801 -18.07 -17.45 -23.39
C GLU A 801 -19.04 -16.33 -22.99
N GLU A 802 -18.66 -15.08 -23.25
CA GLU A 802 -19.52 -13.91 -23.04
C GLU A 802 -20.48 -13.73 -24.22
N LYS A 803 -21.70 -13.23 -23.94
CA LYS A 803 -22.76 -13.08 -24.94
C LYS A 803 -22.45 -11.99 -25.96
N TYR A 804 -21.87 -10.90 -25.50
CA TYR A 804 -21.45 -9.77 -26.32
C TYR A 804 -19.96 -9.54 -26.12
N LEU A 805 -19.26 -9.27 -27.21
CA LEU A 805 -17.82 -9.00 -27.23
C LEU A 805 -17.59 -7.65 -27.90
N SER A 806 -16.54 -6.93 -27.50
CA SER A 806 -16.14 -5.71 -28.21
C SER A 806 -15.64 -6.04 -29.61
N ALA A 807 -15.65 -5.08 -30.52
CA ALA A 807 -15.09 -5.25 -31.86
C ALA A 807 -13.63 -5.71 -31.81
N ASP A 808 -12.82 -5.13 -30.92
CA ASP A 808 -11.41 -5.47 -30.74
C ASP A 808 -11.21 -6.93 -30.33
N GLU A 809 -12.05 -7.44 -29.44
CA GLU A 809 -11.98 -8.84 -28.98
C GLU A 809 -12.58 -9.81 -30.02
N TYR A 810 -13.69 -9.43 -30.64
CA TYR A 810 -14.39 -10.28 -31.60
C TYR A 810 -13.60 -10.44 -32.91
N LEU A 811 -13.03 -9.34 -33.44
CA LEU A 811 -12.32 -9.29 -34.72
C LEU A 811 -10.82 -9.59 -34.62
N SER A 812 -10.35 -10.08 -33.47
CA SER A 812 -8.97 -10.55 -33.26
C SER A 812 -8.90 -12.05 -32.92
N GLY A 813 -7.68 -12.59 -32.79
CA GLY A 813 -7.44 -14.01 -32.54
C GLY A 813 -7.69 -14.88 -33.79
N ASN A 814 -8.27 -16.06 -33.62
CA ASN A 814 -8.54 -16.99 -34.72
C ASN A 814 -9.75 -16.56 -35.56
N VAL A 815 -9.59 -15.48 -36.32
CA VAL A 815 -10.64 -14.87 -37.14
C VAL A 815 -11.14 -15.78 -38.28
N ARG A 816 -10.38 -16.82 -38.67
CA ARG A 816 -10.79 -17.80 -39.67
C ARG A 816 -11.88 -18.72 -39.13
N GLU A 817 -11.68 -19.27 -37.94
CA GLU A 817 -12.68 -20.11 -37.26
C GLU A 817 -13.92 -19.30 -36.89
N LYS A 818 -13.72 -18.11 -36.32
CA LYS A 818 -14.82 -17.19 -35.99
C LYS A 818 -15.65 -16.86 -37.25
N TRP A 819 -15.02 -16.65 -38.41
CA TRP A 819 -15.73 -16.37 -39.66
C TRP A 819 -16.57 -17.55 -40.13
N GLN A 820 -16.05 -18.78 -40.02
CA GLN A 820 -16.80 -19.99 -40.34
C GLN A 820 -17.99 -20.17 -39.41
N ALA A 821 -17.79 -20.00 -38.10
CA ALA A 821 -18.86 -20.07 -37.10
C ALA A 821 -19.94 -19.02 -37.34
N ALA A 822 -19.56 -17.77 -37.64
CA ALA A 822 -20.49 -16.70 -37.97
C ALA A 822 -21.28 -16.99 -39.25
N LYS A 823 -20.64 -17.55 -40.30
CA LYS A 823 -21.33 -17.95 -41.54
C LYS A 823 -22.31 -19.10 -41.34
N GLU A 824 -21.99 -20.05 -40.47
CA GLU A 824 -22.91 -21.14 -40.14
C GLU A 824 -24.10 -20.62 -39.31
N ALA A 825 -23.83 -19.80 -38.30
CA ALA A 825 -24.86 -19.16 -37.49
C ALA A 825 -25.80 -18.27 -38.34
N ALA A 826 -25.26 -17.55 -39.32
CA ALA A 826 -26.02 -16.70 -40.24
C ALA A 826 -27.02 -17.47 -41.12
N LYS A 827 -26.85 -18.79 -41.31
CA LYS A 827 -27.85 -19.64 -41.99
C LYS A 827 -29.09 -19.88 -41.13
N GLY A 828 -28.93 -19.92 -39.82
CA GLY A 828 -30.00 -20.15 -38.85
C GLY A 828 -30.63 -18.87 -38.31
N ASP A 829 -29.84 -17.81 -38.15
CA ASP A 829 -30.27 -16.50 -37.67
C ASP A 829 -29.59 -15.38 -38.47
N PRO A 830 -30.34 -14.62 -39.29
CA PRO A 830 -29.81 -13.51 -40.09
C PRO A 830 -29.09 -12.42 -39.27
N ALA A 831 -29.31 -12.33 -37.96
CA ALA A 831 -28.62 -11.38 -37.10
C ALA A 831 -27.09 -11.54 -37.13
N PHE A 832 -26.57 -12.75 -37.39
CA PHE A 832 -25.13 -13.02 -37.49
C PHE A 832 -24.53 -12.68 -38.86
N GLN A 833 -25.31 -12.19 -39.81
CA GLN A 833 -24.78 -11.79 -41.11
C GLN A 833 -23.77 -10.64 -40.98
N VAL A 834 -24.03 -9.69 -40.08
CA VAL A 834 -23.11 -8.58 -39.78
C VAL A 834 -21.76 -9.09 -39.23
N ASN A 835 -21.78 -10.15 -38.41
CA ASN A 835 -20.59 -10.78 -37.88
C ASN A 835 -19.75 -11.41 -38.98
N ALA A 836 -20.39 -12.13 -39.92
CA ALA A 836 -19.71 -12.78 -41.02
C ALA A 836 -19.06 -11.77 -41.97
N GLU A 837 -19.75 -10.67 -42.28
CA GLU A 837 -19.23 -9.58 -43.12
C GLU A 837 -18.06 -8.85 -42.46
N ALA A 838 -18.14 -8.57 -41.15
CA ALA A 838 -17.06 -7.93 -40.41
C ALA A 838 -15.81 -8.82 -40.34
N LEU A 839 -15.98 -10.11 -40.04
CA LEU A 839 -14.88 -11.08 -39.98
C LEU A 839 -14.27 -11.36 -41.36
N GLU A 840 -15.04 -11.26 -42.46
CA GLU A 840 -14.51 -11.40 -43.82
C GLU A 840 -13.51 -10.28 -44.16
N ARG A 841 -13.77 -9.06 -43.70
CA ARG A 841 -12.91 -7.89 -43.95
C ARG A 841 -11.56 -7.96 -43.23
N VAL A 842 -11.50 -8.66 -42.10
CA VAL A 842 -10.27 -8.79 -41.28
C VAL A 842 -9.51 -10.10 -41.52
N GLN A 843 -9.82 -10.82 -42.61
CA GLN A 843 -9.12 -12.06 -42.92
C GLN A 843 -7.64 -11.79 -43.26
N PRO A 844 -6.68 -12.43 -42.56
CA PRO A 844 -5.28 -12.26 -42.88
C PRO A 844 -4.97 -12.85 -44.25
N ARG A 845 -4.00 -12.26 -44.95
CA ARG A 845 -3.50 -12.80 -46.23
C ARG A 845 -3.01 -14.23 -46.02
N PRO A 846 -3.37 -15.19 -46.90
CA PRO A 846 -2.74 -16.51 -46.90
C PRO A 846 -1.23 -16.37 -47.09
N LEU A 847 -0.44 -16.97 -46.19
CA LEU A 847 1.01 -17.05 -46.33
C LEU A 847 1.38 -18.25 -47.20
N THR A 848 2.39 -18.10 -48.05
CA THR A 848 2.99 -19.22 -48.78
C THR A 848 4.03 -19.92 -47.90
N ALA A 849 4.39 -21.17 -48.22
CA ALA A 849 5.34 -21.95 -47.43
C ALA A 849 6.72 -21.28 -47.28
N ALA A 850 7.14 -20.46 -48.24
CA ALA A 850 8.41 -19.73 -48.19
C ALA A 850 8.37 -18.47 -47.30
N GLU A 851 7.19 -18.01 -46.92
CA GLU A 851 6.96 -16.83 -46.07
C GLU A 851 6.72 -17.22 -44.61
N ILE A 852 6.76 -18.52 -44.30
CA ILE A 852 6.60 -19.06 -42.95
C ILE A 852 7.99 -19.43 -42.44
N ASP A 853 8.50 -18.64 -41.51
CA ASP A 853 9.74 -18.95 -40.81
C ASP A 853 9.44 -19.85 -39.60
N ALA A 854 10.23 -20.90 -39.44
CA ALA A 854 9.95 -22.00 -38.52
C ALA A 854 11.15 -22.22 -37.58
N HIS A 855 10.95 -21.95 -36.30
CA HIS A 855 11.96 -22.10 -35.26
C HIS A 855 11.66 -23.34 -34.39
N LEU A 856 12.71 -23.96 -33.84
CA LEU A 856 12.56 -24.99 -32.81
C LEU A 856 11.86 -24.38 -31.58
N GLY A 857 10.60 -24.77 -31.34
CA GLY A 857 9.73 -24.20 -30.30
C GLY A 857 8.41 -23.63 -30.85
N ALA A 858 8.27 -23.52 -32.17
CA ALA A 858 7.03 -23.09 -32.79
C ALA A 858 5.88 -24.06 -32.46
N VAL A 859 4.80 -23.51 -31.90
CA VAL A 859 3.70 -24.26 -31.27
C VAL A 859 2.90 -25.15 -32.23
N TRP A 860 3.07 -24.95 -33.54
CA TRP A 860 2.34 -25.60 -34.62
C TRP A 860 3.16 -26.69 -35.35
N ILE A 861 4.44 -26.88 -34.99
CA ILE A 861 5.28 -27.94 -35.57
C ILE A 861 5.10 -29.21 -34.73
N GLU A 862 4.65 -30.30 -35.35
CA GLU A 862 4.44 -31.54 -34.60
C GLU A 862 5.77 -32.08 -34.03
N PRO A 863 5.79 -32.57 -32.77
CA PRO A 863 7.00 -33.11 -32.15
C PRO A 863 7.68 -34.23 -32.95
N ALA A 864 6.93 -34.97 -33.78
CA ALA A 864 7.48 -36.00 -34.65
C ALA A 864 8.50 -35.43 -35.66
N TYR A 865 8.21 -34.26 -36.24
CA TYR A 865 9.13 -33.60 -37.19
C TYR A 865 10.35 -33.02 -36.49
N ILE A 866 10.20 -32.53 -35.25
CA ILE A 866 11.32 -32.09 -34.42
C ILE A 866 12.23 -33.27 -34.09
N ASN A 867 11.68 -34.41 -33.66
CA ASN A 867 12.46 -35.61 -33.36
C ASN A 867 13.19 -36.15 -34.61
N GLN A 868 12.53 -36.11 -35.78
CA GLN A 868 13.14 -36.50 -37.05
C GLN A 868 14.31 -35.57 -37.43
N PHE A 869 14.09 -34.26 -37.42
CA PHE A 869 15.12 -33.25 -37.71
C PHE A 869 16.35 -33.42 -36.80
N MET A 870 16.13 -33.71 -35.51
CA MET A 870 17.21 -33.95 -34.54
C MET A 870 17.96 -35.25 -34.84
N ALA A 871 17.26 -36.33 -35.17
CA ALA A 871 17.90 -37.60 -35.52
C ALA A 871 18.80 -37.47 -36.75
N GLU A 872 18.32 -36.74 -37.77
CA GLU A 872 19.05 -36.49 -39.02
C GLU A 872 20.23 -35.53 -38.81
N SER A 873 20.03 -34.42 -38.10
CA SER A 873 21.06 -33.38 -37.91
C SER A 873 22.21 -33.83 -37.00
N PHE A 874 21.92 -34.65 -35.99
CA PHE A 874 22.93 -35.13 -35.01
C PHE A 874 23.41 -36.56 -35.29
N GLY A 875 22.97 -37.20 -36.38
CA GLY A 875 23.44 -38.53 -36.79
C GLY A 875 23.14 -39.62 -35.76
N LEU A 876 21.99 -39.55 -35.08
CA LEU A 876 21.64 -40.50 -34.02
C LEU A 876 21.42 -41.91 -34.59
N SER A 877 21.95 -42.93 -33.92
CA SER A 877 21.66 -44.32 -34.28
C SER A 877 20.15 -44.62 -34.15
N PRO A 878 19.58 -45.56 -34.92
CA PRO A 878 18.15 -45.89 -34.86
C PRO A 878 17.65 -46.23 -33.45
N ALA A 879 18.51 -46.82 -32.62
CA ALA A 879 18.21 -47.18 -31.24
C ALA A 879 18.28 -45.98 -30.26
N ALA A 880 18.99 -44.90 -30.60
CA ALA A 880 19.05 -43.67 -29.82
C ALA A 880 17.93 -42.69 -30.22
N ALA A 881 17.61 -42.64 -31.52
CA ALA A 881 16.50 -41.85 -32.05
C ALA A 881 15.14 -42.29 -31.46
N THR A 882 14.91 -43.59 -31.29
CA THR A 882 13.68 -44.15 -30.66
C THR A 882 13.55 -43.91 -29.15
N ARG A 883 14.63 -43.52 -28.48
CA ARG A 883 14.67 -43.25 -27.02
C ARG A 883 14.79 -41.77 -26.67
N THR A 884 14.86 -40.91 -27.68
CA THR A 884 14.90 -39.45 -27.51
C THR A 884 13.48 -38.93 -27.64
N HIS A 885 13.00 -38.24 -26.60
CA HIS A 885 11.67 -37.62 -26.60
C HIS A 885 11.81 -36.12 -26.34
N ALA A 886 11.33 -35.32 -27.28
CA ALA A 886 11.02 -33.92 -27.06
C ALA A 886 9.62 -33.82 -26.41
N PHE A 887 9.55 -33.28 -25.19
CA PHE A 887 8.31 -32.88 -24.54
C PHE A 887 8.05 -31.42 -24.83
N TYR A 888 6.79 -31.10 -25.15
CA TYR A 888 6.38 -29.76 -25.53
C TYR A 888 5.33 -29.22 -24.57
N SER A 889 5.55 -28.01 -24.06
CA SER A 889 4.57 -27.25 -23.27
C SER A 889 3.80 -26.29 -24.17
N ALA A 890 2.53 -26.60 -24.43
CA ALA A 890 1.65 -25.73 -25.25
C ALA A 890 1.36 -24.37 -24.61
N ALA A 891 1.55 -24.23 -23.29
CA ALA A 891 1.29 -22.99 -22.55
C ALA A 891 2.48 -22.01 -22.57
N THR A 892 3.70 -22.52 -22.73
CA THR A 892 4.92 -21.71 -22.58
C THR A 892 5.83 -21.72 -23.81
N GLY A 893 5.59 -22.59 -24.78
CA GLY A 893 6.46 -22.74 -25.96
C GLY A 893 7.75 -23.51 -25.69
N ASP A 894 7.96 -23.98 -24.45
CA ASP A 894 9.21 -24.64 -24.05
C ASP A 894 9.32 -26.07 -24.58
N ILE A 895 10.53 -26.43 -24.99
CA ILE A 895 10.92 -27.81 -25.32
C ILE A 895 11.74 -28.38 -24.17
N LEU A 896 11.23 -29.44 -23.54
CA LEU A 896 11.91 -30.20 -22.50
C LEU A 896 12.40 -31.52 -23.10
N GLN A 897 13.71 -31.73 -23.18
CA GLN A 897 14.28 -32.92 -23.81
C GLN A 897 14.73 -33.93 -22.75
N THR A 898 14.38 -35.20 -22.95
CA THR A 898 15.04 -36.31 -22.25
C THR A 898 15.93 -37.07 -23.21
N LEU A 899 17.24 -37.00 -22.99
CA LEU A 899 18.21 -37.90 -23.62
C LEU A 899 18.40 -39.13 -22.72
N PRO A 900 18.42 -40.36 -23.26
CA PRO A 900 18.74 -41.54 -22.46
C PRO A 900 20.21 -41.48 -22.05
N ARG A 901 20.50 -41.83 -20.78
CA ARG A 901 21.87 -42.01 -20.27
C ARG A 901 22.66 -42.89 -21.24
N SER A 902 23.76 -42.37 -21.79
CA SER A 902 24.79 -43.21 -22.38
C SER A 902 25.46 -43.99 -21.25
N GLY A 903 25.30 -45.32 -21.28
CA GLY A 903 26.26 -46.21 -20.65
C GLY A 903 27.29 -46.58 -21.71
N ALA A 904 28.53 -46.11 -21.51
CA ALA A 904 29.73 -46.34 -22.35
C ALA A 904 29.68 -45.81 -23.78
#